data_AF-A0A858Q536-F1
#
_entry.id   AF-A0A858Q536-F1
#
_cell.length_a   1.000
_cell.length_b   1.000
_cell.length_c   1.000
_cell.angle_alpha   90.00
_cell.angle_beta   90.00
_cell.angle_gamma   90.00
#
_symmetry.space_group_name_H-M   'P 1'
#
loop_
_entity.id
_entity.type
_entity.pdbx_description
1 polymer ?
#
loop_
_entity_poly.entity_id
_entity_poly.type
_entity_poly.pdbx_seq_one_letter_code
_entity_poly.pdbx_strand_id
1 'polypeptide(L)'
;MDTKRSGCMKKPGWPWALGLGVWAVSSAPAWAANACTFEYTITSQAATTFTAGVKVTNMASALSEWTVAWDMPNGQRITRLWNGRWSQKRSEVKVRNLDSNREVASGGIIEFGFDATYAGVNGIPAGMTLNGTRCSSTPTPTPTPTPTPTPTPTPTPTPTPTPTPTPTPTPTPTPTPTPTPTPTPGAAASPIGINMTGLSYYGTEVPFLNLFKLSEPWLTQCDPYQDPNCSTFVEPGGSAWNTREQAKLVLDSNGYPRSLPDPGQGANTGTNYTSVATLVPTGLNSATPAGRFVVLYDGEGTLAYGRGASRNSSLSSPGRDVIDVSTDGVQSWFQLSIKATDPNKTGNYLRNIRVLQAGGVCSSDAASYCDPSAASPTCPNYGSCQSFEQVHAAQPFDPRFLRNLAGFKAVRFMAFQNTNNSRVELWADRTMPDDVTWVSDQGDGGPVEMAVALGNQLNADIWVNVPTHADDDYVRNFATLVKNTLAASRKVYVEYSNEAWNGAFSAGSWMENQALTRWPSAGDTTFGKRLQWYGMRTAQVCDIWKAVWGTSFGRVICVMGAQAANTWTARQSLDCPLWAAENGGTSCVQHNIRALAIAPYFGYYIGLPENQTVVNAWTGQADGGLASLFAELLQGGSFANGPAGGALEDARQQMLQNKAVAAEYGLALIAYEGGQHLAGVGAVVDNNAVTDLFLAANRDSRMGAAYAQHLNAWSAAGGGLYNLWNSVEPYSKWGAWGLLEYRDQGTAPKYDAVKSILSP
;
A
#
# COMPACT_ATOMS: atom_id res chain seq x y z
N MET A 1 -21.91 -56.99 51.43
CA MET A 1 -22.11 -55.53 51.33
C MET A 1 -22.28 -55.22 49.84
N ASP A 2 -23.45 -55.38 49.20
CA ASP A 2 -24.86 -55.22 49.62
C ASP A 2 -25.23 -53.77 49.97
N THR A 3 -26.30 -53.16 49.44
CA THR A 3 -27.30 -53.64 48.44
C THR A 3 -28.14 -52.50 47.83
N LYS A 4 -28.66 -52.71 46.59
CA LYS A 4 -29.99 -52.29 46.04
C LYS A 4 -30.29 -50.76 45.96
N ARG A 5 -30.85 -50.20 44.87
CA ARG A 5 -32.09 -50.46 44.07
C ARG A 5 -33.41 -50.03 44.75
N SER A 6 -34.28 -49.42 43.93
CA SER A 6 -35.76 -49.24 44.07
C SER A 6 -36.26 -48.39 45.26
N GLY A 7 -37.40 -47.68 45.19
CA GLY A 7 -38.32 -47.44 44.06
C GLY A 7 -39.70 -48.11 44.16
N CYS A 8 -40.69 -47.38 44.69
CA CYS A 8 -42.14 -47.65 44.64
C CYS A 8 -42.87 -46.29 44.49
N MET A 9 -43.97 -46.09 43.72
CA MET A 9 -45.23 -46.84 43.53
C MET A 9 -46.16 -46.78 44.76
N LYS A 10 -47.50 -46.66 44.68
CA LYS A 10 -48.54 -46.46 43.62
C LYS A 10 -49.79 -45.90 44.38
N LYS A 11 -50.97 -45.48 43.87
CA LYS A 11 -51.78 -45.49 42.62
C LYS A 11 -52.89 -44.39 42.85
N PRO A 12 -54.00 -44.23 42.08
CA PRO A 12 -54.29 -44.41 40.64
C PRO A 12 -54.96 -43.16 39.97
N GLY A 13 -55.16 -43.19 38.64
CA GLY A 13 -56.07 -42.25 37.95
C GLY A 13 -56.00 -42.28 36.42
N TRP A 14 -57.01 -42.87 35.76
CA TRP A 14 -57.21 -42.87 34.29
C TRP A 14 -58.72 -42.87 34.04
N PRO A 15 -59.23 -42.08 33.07
CA PRO A 15 -59.46 -42.66 31.73
C PRO A 15 -59.21 -41.75 30.51
N TRP A 16 -59.00 -42.40 29.35
CA TRP A 16 -59.33 -42.11 27.94
C TRP A 16 -60.07 -40.79 27.56
N ALA A 17 -59.90 -40.18 26.36
CA ALA A 17 -58.95 -40.31 25.23
C ALA A 17 -59.20 -39.22 24.13
N LEU A 18 -58.27 -39.05 23.16
CA LEU A 18 -58.34 -38.26 21.90
C LEU A 18 -58.45 -36.71 22.05
N GLY A 19 -57.83 -35.85 21.21
CA GLY A 19 -56.80 -36.03 20.17
C GLY A 19 -56.54 -34.74 19.35
N LEU A 20 -55.33 -34.58 18.78
CA LEU A 20 -54.84 -33.50 17.88
C LEU A 20 -54.72 -32.05 18.46
N GLY A 21 -53.70 -31.28 18.03
CA GLY A 21 -53.76 -29.79 18.12
C GLY A 21 -52.47 -28.97 18.39
N VAL A 22 -51.54 -28.88 17.42
CA VAL A 22 -50.57 -27.76 17.21
C VAL A 22 -49.45 -27.52 18.27
N TRP A 23 -48.29 -27.05 17.79
CA TRP A 23 -47.07 -26.77 18.58
C TRP A 23 -46.99 -25.30 19.04
N ALA A 24 -46.25 -25.05 20.12
CA ALA A 24 -45.83 -23.70 20.49
C ALA A 24 -44.79 -23.16 19.48
N VAL A 25 -45.06 -21.98 18.92
CA VAL A 25 -44.13 -21.29 18.02
C VAL A 25 -43.08 -20.55 18.85
N SER A 26 -41.80 -20.79 18.56
CA SER A 26 -40.69 -20.04 19.15
C SER A 26 -40.75 -18.57 18.74
N SER A 27 -40.63 -17.65 19.70
CA SER A 27 -40.47 -16.22 19.42
C SER A 27 -39.19 -15.98 18.61
N ALA A 28 -39.36 -15.56 17.35
CA ALA A 28 -38.25 -15.13 16.51
C ALA A 28 -37.50 -13.93 17.15
N PRO A 29 -36.19 -13.76 16.88
CA PRO A 29 -35.46 -12.59 17.35
C PRO A 29 -36.09 -11.32 16.76
N ALA A 30 -36.09 -10.24 17.54
CA ALA A 30 -36.47 -8.93 17.03
C ALA A 30 -35.52 -8.52 15.90
N TRP A 31 -36.07 -8.24 14.72
CA TRP A 31 -35.27 -7.77 13.59
C TRP A 31 -34.75 -6.36 13.91
N ALA A 32 -33.46 -6.12 13.68
CA ALA A 32 -32.94 -4.76 13.69
C ALA A 32 -33.66 -3.95 12.61
N ALA A 33 -34.16 -2.76 12.96
CA ALA A 33 -34.77 -1.86 11.99
C ALA A 33 -33.71 -1.45 10.95
N ASN A 34 -33.99 -1.65 9.66
CA ASN A 34 -33.05 -1.30 8.60
C ASN A 34 -32.85 0.22 8.60
N ALA A 35 -31.60 0.68 8.73
CA ALA A 35 -31.27 2.11 8.79
C ALA A 35 -31.52 2.86 7.48
N CYS A 36 -31.84 2.16 6.39
CA CYS A 36 -32.12 2.72 5.09
C CYS A 36 -32.98 1.79 4.23
N THR A 37 -33.66 2.37 3.24
CA THR A 37 -34.20 1.63 2.09
C THR A 37 -33.46 2.04 0.81
N PHE A 38 -33.46 1.19 -0.21
CA PHE A 38 -32.85 1.53 -1.51
C PHE A 38 -33.70 1.10 -2.71
N GLU A 39 -33.56 1.88 -3.79
CA GLU A 39 -34.08 1.66 -5.12
C GLU A 39 -32.90 1.77 -6.12
N TYR A 40 -32.79 0.82 -7.05
CA TYR A 40 -31.79 0.79 -8.12
C TYR A 40 -32.51 0.57 -9.45
N THR A 41 -32.36 1.50 -10.38
CA THR A 41 -33.12 1.52 -11.64
C THR A 41 -32.18 1.68 -12.81
N ILE A 42 -32.12 0.68 -13.71
CA ILE A 42 -31.49 0.86 -15.02
C ILE A 42 -32.42 1.73 -15.85
N THR A 43 -31.97 2.95 -16.19
CA THR A 43 -32.77 3.97 -16.88
C THR A 43 -32.61 3.92 -18.40
N SER A 44 -31.47 3.41 -18.88
CA SER A 44 -31.26 3.07 -20.29
C SER A 44 -30.23 1.94 -20.43
N GLN A 45 -30.30 1.16 -21.50
CA GLN A 45 -29.31 0.11 -21.80
C GLN A 45 -29.15 -0.08 -23.32
N ALA A 46 -27.90 -0.22 -23.75
CA ALA A 46 -27.47 -0.63 -25.09
C ALA A 46 -26.63 -1.92 -25.00
N ALA A 47 -26.06 -2.40 -26.10
CA ALA A 47 -25.45 -3.74 -26.18
C ALA A 47 -24.28 -4.00 -25.20
N THR A 48 -23.55 -2.97 -24.78
CA THR A 48 -22.38 -3.07 -23.87
C THR A 48 -22.34 -1.97 -22.81
N THR A 49 -23.34 -1.08 -22.78
CA THR A 49 -23.42 0.08 -21.88
C THR A 49 -24.81 0.22 -21.26
N PHE A 50 -24.89 0.83 -20.10
CA PHE A 50 -26.16 1.19 -19.46
C PHE A 50 -26.00 2.46 -18.62
N THR A 51 -27.12 3.12 -18.35
CA THR A 51 -27.24 4.18 -17.36
C THR A 51 -28.14 3.68 -16.22
N ALA A 52 -27.80 3.99 -14.98
CA ALA A 52 -28.62 3.67 -13.82
C ALA A 52 -28.76 4.86 -12.86
N GLY A 53 -29.91 4.93 -12.19
CA GLY A 53 -30.16 5.80 -11.04
C GLY A 53 -30.22 4.98 -9.76
N VAL A 54 -29.70 5.54 -8.68
CA VAL A 54 -29.71 4.97 -7.33
C VAL A 54 -30.30 5.99 -6.37
N LYS A 55 -31.24 5.51 -5.55
CA LYS A 55 -31.94 6.31 -4.57
C LYS A 55 -31.95 5.57 -3.24
N VAL A 56 -31.44 6.20 -2.18
CA VAL A 56 -31.36 5.63 -0.83
C VAL A 56 -32.06 6.56 0.15
N THR A 57 -33.05 6.05 0.87
CA THR A 57 -33.76 6.81 1.91
C THR A 57 -33.09 6.54 3.25
N ASN A 58 -32.65 7.59 3.95
CA ASN A 58 -32.15 7.50 5.31
C ASN A 58 -33.31 7.27 6.29
N MET A 59 -33.33 6.12 6.97
CA MET A 59 -34.33 5.78 8.01
C MET A 59 -33.76 5.93 9.44
N ALA A 60 -32.50 6.36 9.57
CA ALA A 60 -31.82 6.61 10.83
C ALA A 60 -31.84 8.11 11.20
N SER A 61 -31.00 8.51 12.15
CA SER A 61 -30.75 9.91 12.51
C SER A 61 -30.20 10.72 11.33
N ALA A 62 -30.27 12.04 11.41
CA ALA A 62 -29.65 12.91 10.41
C ALA A 62 -28.14 12.62 10.28
N LEU A 63 -27.65 12.65 9.05
CA LEU A 63 -26.27 12.41 8.65
C LEU A 63 -25.59 13.73 8.30
N SER A 64 -24.33 13.90 8.72
CA SER A 64 -23.44 14.99 8.27
C SER A 64 -22.59 14.61 7.05
N GLU A 65 -22.56 13.32 6.72
CA GLU A 65 -21.85 12.72 5.59
C GLU A 65 -22.49 11.37 5.23
N TRP A 66 -22.36 10.95 3.97
CA TRP A 66 -22.86 9.64 3.54
C TRP A 66 -21.96 8.95 2.54
N THR A 67 -21.95 7.61 2.62
CA THR A 67 -21.37 6.69 1.66
C THR A 67 -22.32 5.53 1.44
N VAL A 68 -22.74 5.34 0.19
CA VAL A 68 -23.55 4.20 -0.27
C VAL A 68 -22.62 3.18 -0.93
N ALA A 69 -22.74 1.89 -0.58
CA ALA A 69 -21.88 0.83 -1.12
C ALA A 69 -22.66 -0.42 -1.56
N TRP A 70 -22.24 -1.05 -2.67
CA TRP A 70 -22.85 -2.26 -3.22
C TRP A 70 -21.89 -3.04 -4.13
N ASP A 71 -22.21 -4.31 -4.42
CA ASP A 71 -21.48 -5.13 -5.41
C ASP A 71 -22.16 -5.12 -6.79
N MET A 72 -21.39 -4.86 -7.84
CA MET A 72 -21.78 -5.13 -9.23
C MET A 72 -21.68 -6.64 -9.53
N PRO A 73 -22.81 -7.35 -9.76
CA PRO A 73 -22.83 -8.81 -9.74
C PRO A 73 -22.17 -9.48 -10.95
N ASN A 74 -22.02 -8.77 -12.06
CA ASN A 74 -21.56 -9.31 -13.35
C ASN A 74 -20.36 -8.54 -13.93
N GLY A 75 -19.52 -7.96 -13.07
CA GLY A 75 -18.28 -7.30 -13.48
C GLY A 75 -18.47 -5.95 -14.20
N GLN A 76 -19.66 -5.34 -14.08
CA GLN A 76 -19.95 -4.03 -14.67
C GLN A 76 -18.94 -2.96 -14.20
N ARG A 77 -18.68 -1.94 -15.03
CA ARG A 77 -17.70 -0.88 -14.74
C ARG A 77 -18.31 0.51 -14.89
N ILE A 78 -18.37 1.28 -13.80
CA ILE A 78 -18.82 2.67 -13.87
C ILE A 78 -17.79 3.51 -14.62
N THR A 79 -18.22 4.20 -15.67
CA THR A 79 -17.39 5.10 -16.48
C THR A 79 -17.59 6.58 -16.12
N ARG A 80 -18.76 6.93 -15.57
CA ARG A 80 -19.10 8.29 -15.13
C ARG A 80 -20.22 8.25 -14.08
N LEU A 81 -20.09 8.96 -12.97
CA LEU A 81 -21.17 9.19 -12.00
C LEU A 81 -21.34 10.70 -11.71
N TRP A 82 -22.55 11.10 -11.31
CA TRP A 82 -22.89 12.46 -10.88
C TRP A 82 -23.63 12.46 -9.53
N ASN A 83 -23.67 13.61 -8.87
CA ASN A 83 -24.19 13.81 -7.49
C ASN A 83 -23.42 13.05 -6.38
N GLY A 84 -22.23 12.51 -6.68
CA GLY A 84 -21.34 11.90 -5.70
C GLY A 84 -19.91 11.80 -6.24
N ARG A 85 -18.96 11.49 -5.36
CA ARG A 85 -17.66 10.91 -5.72
C ARG A 85 -17.82 9.39 -5.71
N TRP A 86 -17.15 8.67 -6.60
CA TRP A 86 -17.21 7.21 -6.60
C TRP A 86 -15.84 6.58 -6.75
N SER A 87 -15.72 5.37 -6.21
CA SER A 87 -14.71 4.42 -6.61
C SER A 87 -15.36 3.08 -6.95
N GLN A 88 -14.63 2.22 -7.65
CA GLN A 88 -15.04 0.85 -7.87
C GLN A 88 -13.82 -0.09 -7.83
N LYS A 89 -13.71 -0.90 -6.78
CA LYS A 89 -12.68 -1.93 -6.63
C LYS A 89 -13.28 -3.31 -6.91
N ARG A 90 -12.90 -3.92 -8.03
CA ARG A 90 -13.42 -5.21 -8.53
C ARG A 90 -14.95 -5.18 -8.71
N SER A 91 -15.74 -5.83 -7.86
CA SER A 91 -17.20 -5.76 -7.90
C SER A 91 -17.75 -4.58 -7.09
N GLU A 92 -17.10 -4.24 -5.97
CA GLU A 92 -17.60 -3.28 -5.00
C GLU A 92 -17.51 -1.85 -5.56
N VAL A 93 -18.64 -1.15 -5.56
CA VAL A 93 -18.77 0.29 -5.81
C VAL A 93 -19.03 0.99 -4.48
N LYS A 94 -18.36 2.13 -4.27
CA LYS A 94 -18.64 3.06 -3.17
C LYS A 94 -18.89 4.44 -3.74
N VAL A 95 -19.99 5.07 -3.32
CA VAL A 95 -20.37 6.43 -3.71
C VAL A 95 -20.51 7.28 -2.46
N ARG A 96 -19.68 8.31 -2.35
CA ARG A 96 -19.63 9.27 -1.24
C ARG A 96 -20.22 10.61 -1.67
N ASN A 97 -20.74 11.36 -0.71
CA ASN A 97 -21.25 12.71 -0.94
C ASN A 97 -20.24 13.66 -1.62
N LEU A 98 -20.79 14.69 -2.27
CA LEU A 98 -20.10 15.95 -2.52
C LEU A 98 -20.31 16.86 -1.29
N ASP A 99 -19.51 17.92 -1.13
CA ASP A 99 -19.74 18.88 -0.02
C ASP A 99 -21.13 19.54 -0.08
N SER A 100 -21.66 19.73 -1.29
CA SER A 100 -22.96 20.34 -1.55
C SER A 100 -24.18 19.47 -1.21
N ASN A 101 -24.00 18.17 -0.93
CA ASN A 101 -25.10 17.25 -0.62
C ASN A 101 -24.81 16.27 0.53
N ARG A 102 -23.82 16.56 1.39
CA ARG A 102 -23.39 15.69 2.49
C ARG A 102 -24.38 15.56 3.64
N GLU A 103 -25.17 16.60 3.90
CA GLU A 103 -26.13 16.63 5.01
C GLU A 103 -27.48 16.05 4.59
N VAL A 104 -27.93 14.99 5.28
CA VAL A 104 -29.17 14.26 4.95
C VAL A 104 -29.98 13.99 6.21
N ALA A 105 -31.15 14.62 6.32
CA ALA A 105 -32.05 14.46 7.46
C ALA A 105 -32.58 13.02 7.63
N SER A 106 -33.18 12.73 8.78
CA SER A 106 -34.00 11.52 8.96
C SER A 106 -35.20 11.57 8.00
N GLY A 107 -35.46 10.49 7.27
CA GLY A 107 -36.39 10.46 6.13
C GLY A 107 -35.88 11.14 4.85
N GLY A 108 -34.65 11.68 4.86
CA GLY A 108 -34.02 12.32 3.71
C GLY A 108 -33.60 11.33 2.63
N ILE A 109 -33.49 11.82 1.39
CA ILE A 109 -33.17 11.01 0.20
C ILE A 109 -31.78 11.38 -0.32
N ILE A 110 -30.95 10.36 -0.54
CA ILE A 110 -29.71 10.40 -1.31
C ILE A 110 -30.05 9.95 -2.72
N GLU A 111 -29.72 10.74 -3.75
CA GLU A 111 -29.99 10.39 -5.15
C GLU A 111 -28.83 10.75 -6.07
N PHE A 112 -28.33 9.74 -6.78
CA PHE A 112 -27.24 9.85 -7.75
C PHE A 112 -27.48 8.92 -8.95
N GLY A 113 -26.73 9.14 -10.03
CA GLY A 113 -26.83 8.31 -11.23
C GLY A 113 -25.48 8.17 -11.92
N PHE A 114 -25.36 7.14 -12.75
CA PHE A 114 -24.11 6.80 -13.43
C PHE A 114 -24.31 6.11 -14.76
N ASP A 115 -23.31 6.24 -15.63
CA ASP A 115 -23.11 5.45 -16.84
C ASP A 115 -22.07 4.35 -16.55
N ALA A 116 -22.27 3.17 -17.12
CA ALA A 116 -21.41 2.02 -16.93
C ALA A 116 -21.36 1.11 -18.17
N THR A 117 -20.28 0.31 -18.28
CA THR A 117 -20.19 -0.81 -19.23
C THR A 117 -20.54 -2.14 -18.57
N TYR A 118 -20.93 -3.12 -19.37
CA TYR A 118 -21.13 -4.51 -18.94
C TYR A 118 -20.76 -5.49 -20.06
N ALA A 119 -20.54 -6.76 -19.71
CA ALA A 119 -20.31 -7.84 -20.66
C ALA A 119 -21.25 -9.03 -20.39
N GLY A 120 -21.99 -9.48 -21.40
CA GLY A 120 -22.93 -10.59 -21.27
C GLY A 120 -24.18 -10.23 -20.45
N VAL A 121 -24.17 -10.53 -19.15
CA VAL A 121 -25.33 -10.34 -18.25
C VAL A 121 -25.22 -9.00 -17.50
N ASN A 122 -26.33 -8.26 -17.41
CA ASN A 122 -26.40 -7.02 -16.62
C ASN A 122 -27.37 -7.19 -15.43
N GLY A 123 -26.95 -7.88 -14.38
CA GLY A 123 -27.73 -8.05 -13.15
C GLY A 123 -27.71 -6.82 -12.25
N ILE A 124 -28.79 -6.58 -11.51
CA ILE A 124 -28.87 -5.50 -10.51
C ILE A 124 -28.27 -5.93 -9.15
N PRO A 125 -27.80 -4.99 -8.31
CA PRO A 125 -27.19 -5.33 -7.01
C PRO A 125 -28.17 -6.03 -6.06
N ALA A 126 -27.69 -7.08 -5.37
CA ALA A 126 -28.49 -7.86 -4.41
C ALA A 126 -28.72 -7.17 -3.04
N GLY A 127 -28.16 -5.98 -2.85
CA GLY A 127 -28.24 -5.21 -1.60
C GLY A 127 -27.36 -3.97 -1.65
N MET A 128 -27.62 -3.03 -0.74
CA MET A 128 -26.79 -1.84 -0.51
C MET A 128 -26.52 -1.65 0.98
N THR A 129 -25.50 -0.85 1.30
CA THR A 129 -25.29 -0.28 2.64
C THR A 129 -25.24 1.24 2.58
N LEU A 130 -25.64 1.91 3.66
CA LEU A 130 -25.46 3.34 3.92
C LEU A 130 -24.61 3.48 5.18
N ASN A 131 -23.44 4.11 5.06
CA ASN A 131 -22.44 4.23 6.14
C ASN A 131 -22.14 2.86 6.80
N GLY A 132 -22.00 1.82 5.99
CA GLY A 132 -21.76 0.42 6.41
C GLY A 132 -22.98 -0.32 6.96
N THR A 133 -24.12 0.36 7.21
CA THR A 133 -25.35 -0.29 7.70
C THR A 133 -26.21 -0.76 6.53
N ARG A 134 -26.72 -2.01 6.59
CA ARG A 134 -27.46 -2.63 5.48
C ARG A 134 -28.82 -1.95 5.24
N CYS A 135 -29.13 -1.68 3.97
CA CYS A 135 -30.43 -1.20 3.52
C CYS A 135 -31.33 -2.36 3.09
N SER A 136 -32.64 -2.24 3.32
CA SER A 136 -33.64 -3.13 2.73
C SER A 136 -34.03 -2.66 1.33
N SER A 137 -34.14 -3.57 0.37
CA SER A 137 -34.68 -3.31 -0.96
C SER A 137 -36.17 -2.97 -0.88
N THR A 138 -36.60 -1.91 -1.56
CA THR A 138 -38.04 -1.60 -1.68
C THR A 138 -38.71 -2.58 -2.66
N PRO A 139 -39.71 -3.38 -2.24
CA PRO A 139 -40.46 -4.23 -3.17
C PRO A 139 -41.43 -3.39 -4.01
N THR A 140 -41.49 -3.64 -5.32
CA THR A 140 -42.43 -2.98 -6.23
C THR A 140 -43.88 -3.25 -5.80
N PRO A 141 -44.72 -2.23 -5.56
CA PRO A 141 -46.02 -2.43 -4.91
C PRO A 141 -47.03 -3.09 -5.85
N THR A 142 -47.65 -4.18 -5.37
CA THR A 142 -48.88 -4.73 -5.97
C THR A 142 -50.08 -4.04 -5.32
N PRO A 143 -51.05 -3.51 -6.09
CA PRO A 143 -52.17 -2.75 -5.54
C PRO A 143 -53.04 -3.64 -4.64
N THR A 144 -53.22 -3.21 -3.39
CA THR A 144 -53.96 -3.92 -2.35
C THR A 144 -55.05 -2.99 -1.79
N PRO A 145 -56.30 -3.46 -1.58
CA PRO A 145 -57.45 -2.58 -1.34
C PRO A 145 -57.49 -1.89 0.03
N THR A 146 -58.18 -0.74 0.07
CA THR A 146 -58.28 0.19 1.19
C THR A 146 -58.95 -0.40 2.45
N PRO A 147 -58.33 -0.33 3.65
CA PRO A 147 -58.98 -0.67 4.91
C PRO A 147 -59.83 0.49 5.48
N THR A 148 -60.90 0.13 6.19
CA THR A 148 -61.85 1.05 6.84
C THR A 148 -61.30 1.62 8.17
N PRO A 149 -61.55 2.90 8.54
CA PRO A 149 -61.06 3.47 9.80
C PRO A 149 -61.74 2.88 11.05
N THR A 150 -61.02 2.92 12.18
CA THR A 150 -61.46 2.48 13.52
C THR A 150 -60.78 3.38 14.58
N PRO A 151 -61.41 3.74 15.72
CA PRO A 151 -61.19 5.05 16.33
C PRO A 151 -60.07 5.17 17.39
N THR A 152 -59.70 6.43 17.65
CA THR A 152 -58.65 6.92 18.56
C THR A 152 -58.96 6.74 20.06
N PRO A 153 -58.00 6.26 20.88
CA PRO A 153 -58.02 6.39 22.35
C PRO A 153 -57.21 7.59 22.87
N THR A 154 -57.58 8.09 24.05
CA THR A 154 -57.12 9.33 24.72
C THR A 154 -55.75 9.19 25.43
N PRO A 155 -54.93 10.26 25.57
CA PRO A 155 -53.65 10.21 26.28
C PRO A 155 -53.73 9.96 27.80
N THR A 156 -52.62 9.47 28.38
CA THR A 156 -52.43 9.10 29.80
C THR A 156 -51.06 9.66 30.27
N PRO A 157 -50.88 10.12 31.52
CA PRO A 157 -49.90 11.18 31.84
C PRO A 157 -48.47 10.76 32.26
N THR A 158 -47.59 11.76 32.26
CA THR A 158 -46.15 11.75 32.55
C THR A 158 -45.78 11.49 34.03
N PRO A 159 -44.77 10.64 34.32
CA PRO A 159 -44.09 10.58 35.62
C PRO A 159 -42.85 11.49 35.71
N THR A 160 -42.56 11.97 36.93
CA THR A 160 -41.54 12.97 37.30
C THR A 160 -40.10 12.39 37.40
N PRO A 161 -39.02 13.17 37.15
CA PRO A 161 -37.64 12.68 37.17
C PRO A 161 -37.07 12.30 38.56
N THR A 162 -36.11 11.38 38.53
CA THR A 162 -35.32 10.85 39.67
C THR A 162 -34.02 11.66 39.86
N PRO A 163 -33.54 11.92 41.11
CA PRO A 163 -32.44 12.85 41.37
C PRO A 163 -31.02 12.32 41.04
N THR A 164 -30.12 13.28 40.80
CA THR A 164 -28.70 13.11 40.43
C THR A 164 -27.79 12.74 41.62
N PRO A 165 -26.81 11.83 41.47
CA PRO A 165 -25.77 11.60 42.47
C PRO A 165 -24.67 12.67 42.47
N THR A 166 -24.13 12.97 43.65
CA THR A 166 -23.13 14.02 43.93
C THR A 166 -21.71 13.65 43.44
N PRO A 167 -20.89 14.61 42.95
CA PRO A 167 -19.51 14.34 42.53
C PRO A 167 -18.54 14.08 43.71
N THR A 168 -17.63 13.11 43.51
CA THR A 168 -16.50 12.80 44.39
C THR A 168 -15.36 13.84 44.23
N PRO A 169 -14.66 14.28 45.29
CA PRO A 169 -13.60 15.27 45.19
C PRO A 169 -12.34 14.76 44.47
N THR A 170 -11.78 15.61 43.59
CA THR A 170 -10.53 15.37 42.86
C THR A 170 -9.30 15.57 43.76
N PRO A 171 -8.29 14.68 43.75
CA PRO A 171 -7.04 14.89 44.47
C PRO A 171 -6.18 16.01 43.85
N THR A 172 -5.50 16.77 44.71
CA THR A 172 -4.62 17.90 44.32
C THR A 172 -3.37 17.41 43.57
N PRO A 173 -2.92 18.10 42.49
CA PRO A 173 -1.69 17.74 41.80
C PRO A 173 -0.45 18.03 42.68
N THR A 174 0.45 17.05 42.76
CA THR A 174 1.79 17.21 43.34
C THR A 174 2.63 18.10 42.43
N PRO A 175 3.45 19.04 42.96
CA PRO A 175 4.30 19.89 42.13
C PRO A 175 5.34 19.06 41.38
N THR A 176 5.38 19.20 40.05
CA THR A 176 6.39 18.60 39.17
C THR A 176 7.78 19.16 39.53
N PRO A 177 8.82 18.32 39.70
CA PRO A 177 10.17 18.81 39.92
C PRO A 177 10.68 19.58 38.69
N THR A 178 11.33 20.71 38.93
CA THR A 178 11.99 21.52 37.89
C THR A 178 12.99 20.66 37.11
N PRO A 179 13.00 20.71 35.77
CA PRO A 179 13.99 19.97 34.99
C PRO A 179 15.41 20.50 35.26
N THR A 180 16.27 19.66 35.82
CA THR A 180 17.72 19.88 35.81
C THR A 180 18.17 20.10 34.37
N PRO A 181 19.02 21.10 34.07
CA PRO A 181 19.55 21.26 32.72
C PRO A 181 20.35 20.02 32.32
N THR A 182 19.83 19.29 31.33
CA THR A 182 20.52 18.14 30.73
C THR A 182 21.90 18.61 30.23
N PRO A 183 23.00 17.92 30.57
CA PRO A 183 24.30 18.26 30.00
C PRO A 183 24.23 18.18 28.48
N THR A 184 24.75 19.20 27.79
CA THR A 184 24.77 19.26 26.32
C THR A 184 25.34 17.96 25.76
N PRO A 185 24.55 17.15 25.02
CA PRO A 185 25.09 15.95 24.40
C PRO A 185 26.20 16.35 23.43
N GLY A 186 27.37 15.72 23.54
CA GLY A 186 28.31 15.66 22.43
C GLY A 186 27.54 15.12 21.22
N ALA A 187 27.64 15.81 20.08
CA ALA A 187 26.68 15.70 18.98
C ALA A 187 26.36 14.24 18.62
N ALA A 188 25.19 13.78 19.05
CA ALA A 188 24.76 12.41 18.81
C ALA A 188 24.58 12.20 17.30
N ALA A 189 25.17 11.13 16.77
CA ALA A 189 25.14 10.83 15.35
C ALA A 189 23.70 10.82 14.82
N SER A 190 23.47 11.47 13.68
CA SER A 190 22.17 11.52 13.03
C SER A 190 21.62 10.11 12.82
N PRO A 191 20.38 9.81 13.25
CA PRO A 191 19.80 8.49 13.05
C PRO A 191 19.62 8.23 11.54
N ILE A 192 19.98 7.02 11.11
CA ILE A 192 19.83 6.61 9.71
C ILE A 192 18.54 5.77 9.55
N GLY A 193 17.76 6.08 8.53
CA GLY A 193 16.62 5.31 8.04
C GLY A 193 16.86 4.80 6.62
N ILE A 194 15.96 3.97 6.12
CA ILE A 194 16.04 3.34 4.81
C ILE A 194 14.66 3.22 4.17
N ASN A 195 14.54 3.51 2.88
CA ASN A 195 13.32 3.21 2.13
C ASN A 195 13.24 1.72 1.79
N MET A 196 12.02 1.18 1.78
CA MET A 196 11.72 -0.14 1.23
C MET A 196 11.47 -0.04 -0.28
N THR A 197 12.03 -0.97 -1.06
CA THR A 197 11.94 -0.96 -2.53
C THR A 197 10.50 -1.22 -3.00
N GLY A 198 10.18 -0.75 -4.22
CA GLY A 198 8.87 -0.96 -4.83
C GLY A 198 8.57 -2.44 -5.11
N LEU A 199 7.31 -2.84 -4.94
CA LEU A 199 6.88 -4.23 -5.13
C LEU A 199 6.78 -4.59 -6.61
N SER A 200 7.49 -5.62 -7.06
CA SER A 200 7.38 -6.18 -8.41
C SER A 200 7.76 -7.67 -8.46
N TYR A 201 7.30 -8.38 -9.49
CA TYR A 201 7.60 -9.80 -9.71
C TYR A 201 9.04 -10.08 -10.17
N TYR A 202 9.81 -9.03 -10.47
CA TYR A 202 11.21 -9.10 -10.88
C TYR A 202 12.16 -8.50 -9.83
N GLY A 203 11.63 -7.96 -8.73
CA GLY A 203 12.40 -7.29 -7.68
C GLY A 203 13.23 -8.26 -6.83
N THR A 204 14.43 -7.84 -6.43
CA THR A 204 15.41 -8.68 -5.74
C THR A 204 15.45 -8.48 -4.22
N GLU A 205 14.65 -7.55 -3.66
CA GLU A 205 14.50 -7.35 -2.21
C GLU A 205 13.75 -8.53 -1.54
N VAL A 206 12.79 -9.13 -2.27
CA VAL A 206 11.99 -10.31 -1.90
C VAL A 206 11.63 -10.36 -0.39
N PRO A 207 10.87 -9.37 0.11
CA PRO A 207 10.71 -9.11 1.54
C PRO A 207 9.78 -10.10 2.28
N PHE A 208 8.95 -10.86 1.56
CA PHE A 208 7.90 -11.69 2.15
C PHE A 208 8.19 -13.20 2.03
N LEU A 209 7.68 -13.98 2.98
CA LEU A 209 7.67 -15.45 2.88
C LEU A 209 6.66 -15.94 1.83
N ASN A 210 5.51 -15.27 1.69
CA ASN A 210 4.56 -15.54 0.61
C ASN A 210 4.88 -14.70 -0.64
N LEU A 211 5.64 -15.31 -1.54
CA LEU A 211 6.09 -14.72 -2.81
C LEU A 211 4.93 -14.44 -3.78
N PHE A 212 3.76 -15.07 -3.57
CA PHE A 212 2.58 -14.80 -4.38
C PHE A 212 2.05 -13.36 -4.19
N LYS A 213 2.34 -12.73 -3.05
CA LYS A 213 2.01 -11.31 -2.82
C LYS A 213 2.88 -10.34 -3.62
N LEU A 214 3.92 -10.84 -4.28
CA LEU A 214 4.81 -10.10 -5.19
C LEU A 214 4.57 -10.49 -6.66
N SER A 215 3.53 -11.27 -6.98
CA SER A 215 3.34 -11.77 -8.34
C SER A 215 2.74 -10.70 -9.28
N GLU A 216 2.91 -10.86 -10.60
CA GLU A 216 2.26 -9.99 -11.59
C GLU A 216 0.72 -10.08 -11.49
N PRO A 217 -0.05 -9.00 -11.72
CA PRO A 217 -1.50 -9.11 -11.93
C PRO A 217 -1.86 -10.14 -13.01
N TRP A 218 -3.07 -10.71 -12.94
CA TRP A 218 -3.45 -11.84 -13.79
C TRP A 218 -3.29 -11.55 -15.30
N LEU A 219 -2.48 -12.34 -15.99
CA LEU A 219 -2.44 -12.43 -17.44
C LEU A 219 -3.56 -13.37 -17.91
N THR A 220 -4.51 -12.88 -18.71
CA THR A 220 -5.49 -13.77 -19.35
C THR A 220 -4.82 -14.53 -20.49
N GLN A 221 -4.96 -15.86 -20.55
CA GLN A 221 -4.20 -16.71 -21.47
C GLN A 221 -5.06 -17.74 -22.19
N CYS A 222 -4.59 -18.13 -23.37
CA CYS A 222 -5.12 -19.22 -24.18
C CYS A 222 -3.96 -20.01 -24.80
N ASP A 223 -4.23 -21.25 -25.21
CA ASP A 223 -3.29 -22.12 -25.90
C ASP A 223 -3.56 -22.10 -27.42
N PRO A 224 -2.63 -21.61 -28.26
CA PRO A 224 -2.83 -21.50 -29.71
C PRO A 224 -2.89 -22.86 -30.43
N TYR A 225 -2.66 -23.97 -29.74
CA TYR A 225 -2.76 -25.33 -30.27
C TYR A 225 -4.00 -26.09 -29.77
N GLN A 226 -4.67 -25.60 -28.72
CA GLN A 226 -5.84 -26.27 -28.11
C GLN A 226 -7.12 -25.43 -28.18
N ASP A 227 -7.03 -24.10 -28.07
CA ASP A 227 -8.16 -23.19 -27.96
C ASP A 227 -8.50 -22.55 -29.33
N PRO A 228 -9.66 -22.86 -29.96
CA PRO A 228 -9.98 -22.38 -31.31
C PRO A 228 -9.97 -20.85 -31.48
N ASN A 229 -10.27 -20.11 -30.41
CA ASN A 229 -10.34 -18.65 -30.40
C ASN A 229 -8.97 -17.97 -30.26
N CYS A 230 -7.90 -18.73 -29.98
CA CYS A 230 -6.57 -18.20 -29.62
C CYS A 230 -5.75 -17.69 -30.82
N SER A 231 -6.43 -17.06 -31.78
CA SER A 231 -5.91 -16.52 -33.03
C SER A 231 -6.43 -15.11 -33.35
N THR A 232 -7.57 -14.69 -32.78
CA THR A 232 -8.26 -13.43 -33.10
C THR A 232 -8.32 -12.47 -31.92
N PHE A 233 -7.20 -11.83 -31.60
CA PHE A 233 -7.11 -10.87 -30.49
C PHE A 233 -7.80 -9.54 -30.84
N VAL A 234 -8.85 -9.21 -30.08
CA VAL A 234 -9.65 -7.98 -30.27
C VAL A 234 -8.98 -6.77 -29.62
N GLU A 235 -8.32 -6.98 -28.48
CA GLU A 235 -7.66 -5.91 -27.72
C GLU A 235 -6.28 -5.53 -28.32
N PRO A 236 -5.94 -4.24 -28.45
CA PRO A 236 -4.66 -3.79 -29.00
C PRO A 236 -3.46 -4.38 -28.23
N GLY A 237 -2.62 -5.14 -28.94
CA GLY A 237 -1.47 -5.84 -28.37
C GLY A 237 -1.80 -7.13 -27.60
N GLY A 238 -3.03 -7.66 -27.74
CA GLY A 238 -3.41 -8.97 -27.23
C GLY A 238 -2.67 -10.11 -27.95
N SER A 239 -2.43 -11.20 -27.23
CA SER A 239 -1.71 -12.39 -27.70
C SER A 239 -2.06 -13.62 -26.86
N ALA A 240 -1.60 -14.81 -27.24
CA ALA A 240 -1.75 -16.02 -26.40
C ALA A 240 -1.07 -15.87 -25.02
N TRP A 241 -0.01 -15.05 -24.93
CA TRP A 241 0.71 -14.75 -23.70
C TRP A 241 -0.08 -13.86 -22.73
N ASN A 242 -0.84 -12.91 -23.27
CA ASN A 242 -1.76 -12.06 -22.54
C ASN A 242 -2.83 -11.58 -23.54
N THR A 243 -4.06 -12.11 -23.45
CA THR A 243 -5.15 -11.75 -24.37
C THR A 243 -5.69 -10.34 -24.13
N ARG A 244 -5.26 -9.70 -23.02
CA ARG A 244 -5.67 -8.37 -22.52
C ARG A 244 -7.14 -8.27 -22.08
N GLU A 245 -7.74 -9.40 -21.73
CA GLU A 245 -9.16 -9.53 -21.36
C GLU A 245 -9.39 -9.51 -19.84
N GLN A 246 -8.46 -8.99 -19.03
CA GLN A 246 -8.55 -8.96 -17.57
C GLN A 246 -9.88 -8.37 -17.05
N ALA A 247 -10.42 -7.37 -17.74
CA ALA A 247 -11.70 -6.76 -17.41
C ALA A 247 -12.91 -7.73 -17.51
N LYS A 248 -12.77 -8.84 -18.23
CA LYS A 248 -13.78 -9.91 -18.38
C LYS A 248 -13.65 -11.03 -17.32
N LEU A 249 -12.73 -10.92 -16.36
CA LEU A 249 -12.55 -11.95 -15.31
C LEU A 249 -13.59 -11.83 -14.20
N VAL A 250 -14.24 -12.96 -13.86
CA VAL A 250 -15.17 -13.05 -12.73
C VAL A 250 -14.38 -13.33 -11.44
N LEU A 251 -13.87 -12.26 -10.83
CA LEU A 251 -13.07 -12.32 -9.60
C LEU A 251 -13.93 -12.30 -8.33
N ASP A 252 -13.36 -12.78 -7.21
CA ASP A 252 -13.86 -12.55 -5.86
C ASP A 252 -13.44 -11.17 -5.29
N SER A 253 -13.75 -10.92 -4.02
CA SER A 253 -13.37 -9.69 -3.31
C SER A 253 -11.86 -9.46 -3.20
N ASN A 254 -11.06 -10.53 -3.27
CA ASN A 254 -9.62 -10.52 -3.04
C ASN A 254 -8.82 -10.59 -4.36
N GLY A 255 -9.47 -10.91 -5.47
CA GLY A 255 -8.90 -10.99 -6.81
C GLY A 255 -8.66 -12.40 -7.36
N TYR A 256 -9.22 -13.45 -6.76
CA TYR A 256 -9.13 -14.82 -7.28
C TYR A 256 -10.23 -15.12 -8.32
N PRO A 257 -9.94 -15.81 -9.43
CA PRO A 257 -10.95 -16.19 -10.42
C PRO A 257 -11.92 -17.24 -9.87
N ARG A 258 -13.21 -16.88 -9.80
CA ARG A 258 -14.29 -17.77 -9.36
C ARG A 258 -14.74 -18.77 -10.43
N SER A 259 -14.47 -18.45 -11.69
CA SER A 259 -14.76 -19.28 -12.86
C SER A 259 -13.79 -18.94 -14.00
N LEU A 260 -13.60 -19.89 -14.91
CA LEU A 260 -12.93 -19.68 -16.20
C LEU A 260 -13.84 -20.15 -17.34
N PRO A 261 -13.69 -19.60 -18.56
CA PRO A 261 -14.34 -20.11 -19.77
C PRO A 261 -13.97 -21.58 -20.01
N ASP A 262 -14.95 -22.40 -20.38
CA ASP A 262 -14.75 -23.81 -20.74
C ASP A 262 -14.03 -23.89 -22.11
N PRO A 263 -12.80 -24.49 -22.19
CA PRO A 263 -12.04 -24.60 -23.44
C PRO A 263 -12.83 -25.27 -24.57
N GLY A 264 -13.74 -26.20 -24.23
CA GLY A 264 -14.54 -26.93 -25.20
C GLY A 264 -15.69 -26.13 -25.86
N GLN A 265 -16.02 -24.92 -25.36
CA GLN A 265 -17.17 -24.15 -25.88
C GLN A 265 -16.85 -23.26 -27.10
N GLY A 266 -15.57 -23.07 -27.44
CA GLY A 266 -15.14 -22.28 -28.59
C GLY A 266 -15.64 -20.83 -28.55
N ALA A 267 -16.04 -20.28 -29.72
CA ALA A 267 -16.39 -18.86 -29.88
C ALA A 267 -17.63 -18.38 -29.08
N ASN A 268 -18.37 -19.29 -28.45
CA ASN A 268 -19.66 -19.01 -27.82
C ASN A 268 -19.58 -18.25 -26.48
N THR A 269 -18.38 -18.10 -25.89
CA THR A 269 -18.18 -17.43 -24.58
C THR A 269 -17.98 -15.91 -24.68
N GLY A 270 -17.67 -15.37 -25.87
CA GLY A 270 -17.25 -13.98 -26.02
C GLY A 270 -15.86 -13.65 -25.43
N THR A 271 -15.04 -14.68 -25.16
CA THR A 271 -13.67 -14.58 -24.64
C THR A 271 -12.69 -15.32 -25.55
N ASN A 272 -11.45 -14.82 -25.66
CA ASN A 272 -10.35 -15.57 -26.25
C ASN A 272 -9.60 -16.40 -25.19
N TYR A 273 -9.54 -15.90 -23.94
CA TYR A 273 -8.91 -16.63 -22.83
C TYR A 273 -9.72 -17.84 -22.36
N THR A 274 -8.99 -18.84 -21.88
CA THR A 274 -9.47 -20.08 -21.24
C THR A 274 -8.81 -20.31 -19.87
N SER A 275 -7.72 -19.60 -19.60
CA SER A 275 -6.93 -19.71 -18.37
C SER A 275 -6.40 -18.35 -17.93
N VAL A 276 -5.85 -18.29 -16.72
CA VAL A 276 -5.03 -17.15 -16.28
C VAL A 276 -3.65 -17.61 -15.84
N ALA A 277 -2.68 -16.70 -15.92
CA ALA A 277 -1.34 -16.89 -15.39
C ALA A 277 -0.87 -15.67 -14.60
N THR A 278 0.16 -15.86 -13.79
CA THR A 278 0.90 -14.82 -13.10
C THR A 278 2.37 -15.21 -13.04
N LEU A 279 3.25 -14.21 -13.00
CA LEU A 279 4.68 -14.41 -12.84
C LEU A 279 5.04 -14.19 -11.36
N VAL A 280 5.65 -15.19 -10.74
CA VAL A 280 5.97 -15.18 -9.30
C VAL A 280 7.48 -15.06 -9.14
N PRO A 281 8.01 -14.09 -8.38
CA PRO A 281 9.45 -13.97 -8.16
C PRO A 281 10.02 -15.19 -7.45
N THR A 282 11.23 -15.59 -7.83
CA THR A 282 11.92 -16.74 -7.23
C THR A 282 12.80 -16.35 -6.04
N GLY A 283 13.36 -15.13 -6.06
CA GLY A 283 14.47 -14.75 -5.18
C GLY A 283 15.77 -15.53 -5.45
N LEU A 284 15.85 -16.21 -6.60
CA LEU A 284 17.00 -16.97 -7.07
C LEU A 284 17.81 -16.13 -8.07
N ASN A 285 19.12 -16.29 -8.07
CA ASN A 285 20.06 -15.65 -8.99
C ASN A 285 21.34 -16.50 -9.13
N SER A 286 22.42 -15.93 -9.68
CA SER A 286 23.70 -16.65 -9.87
C SER A 286 24.42 -17.02 -8.56
N ALA A 287 24.14 -16.34 -7.44
CA ALA A 287 24.62 -16.69 -6.11
C ALA A 287 23.63 -17.57 -5.32
N THR A 288 22.33 -17.51 -5.63
CA THR A 288 21.27 -18.36 -5.07
C THR A 288 20.58 -19.18 -6.17
N PRO A 289 21.19 -20.28 -6.66
CA PRO A 289 20.63 -21.09 -7.75
C PRO A 289 19.42 -21.94 -7.33
N ALA A 290 18.85 -22.65 -8.31
CA ALA A 290 17.71 -23.59 -8.26
C ALA A 290 17.30 -24.14 -6.87
N GLY A 291 16.00 -24.10 -6.57
CA GLY A 291 15.46 -24.51 -5.27
C GLY A 291 14.01 -25.04 -5.30
N ARG A 292 13.57 -25.61 -4.19
CA ARG A 292 12.19 -26.07 -4.00
C ARG A 292 11.29 -24.99 -3.43
N PHE A 293 10.02 -25.03 -3.81
CA PHE A 293 8.97 -24.16 -3.28
C PHE A 293 7.74 -25.01 -2.95
N VAL A 294 6.97 -24.57 -1.96
CA VAL A 294 5.66 -25.14 -1.61
C VAL A 294 4.57 -24.16 -2.03
N VAL A 295 3.54 -24.66 -2.70
CA VAL A 295 2.38 -23.88 -3.15
C VAL A 295 1.14 -24.39 -2.42
N LEU A 296 0.68 -23.64 -1.42
CA LEU A 296 -0.55 -23.95 -0.67
C LEU A 296 -1.73 -23.21 -1.31
N TYR A 297 -2.87 -23.88 -1.44
CA TYR A 297 -4.07 -23.31 -2.06
C TYR A 297 -5.34 -23.94 -1.48
N ASP A 298 -6.43 -23.17 -1.46
CA ASP A 298 -7.74 -23.65 -1.02
C ASP A 298 -8.66 -23.83 -2.25
N GLY A 299 -9.52 -24.85 -2.25
CA GLY A 299 -10.54 -25.07 -3.29
C GLY A 299 -10.18 -26.11 -4.36
N GLU A 300 -11.05 -26.20 -5.37
CA GLU A 300 -11.01 -27.19 -6.45
C GLU A 300 -10.64 -26.54 -7.79
N GLY A 301 -9.74 -27.19 -8.52
CA GLY A 301 -9.25 -26.73 -9.81
C GLY A 301 -7.89 -27.34 -10.16
N THR A 302 -7.25 -26.77 -11.18
CA THR A 302 -5.96 -27.24 -11.70
C THR A 302 -4.97 -26.09 -11.73
N LEU A 303 -3.92 -26.17 -10.90
CA LEU A 303 -2.72 -25.34 -11.04
C LEU A 303 -1.74 -26.01 -12.03
N ALA A 304 -1.05 -25.18 -12.80
CA ALA A 304 0.04 -25.57 -13.68
C ALA A 304 1.23 -24.62 -13.50
N TYR A 305 2.43 -25.11 -13.79
CA TYR A 305 3.68 -24.39 -13.60
C TYR A 305 4.55 -24.51 -14.85
N GLY A 306 5.32 -23.47 -15.15
CA GLY A 306 6.24 -23.45 -16.27
C GLY A 306 7.28 -22.34 -16.15
N ARG A 307 8.10 -22.18 -17.19
CA ARG A 307 9.20 -21.19 -17.26
C ARG A 307 10.09 -21.22 -16.01
N GLY A 308 10.87 -22.29 -15.88
CA GLY A 308 11.73 -22.53 -14.72
C GLY A 308 11.09 -23.39 -13.62
N ALA A 309 9.76 -23.41 -13.47
CA ALA A 309 9.08 -24.25 -12.47
C ALA A 309 8.48 -25.54 -13.05
N SER A 310 8.52 -26.63 -12.26
CA SER A 310 7.89 -27.92 -12.57
C SER A 310 7.26 -28.56 -11.33
N ARG A 311 6.12 -29.25 -11.48
CA ARG A 311 5.39 -29.87 -10.35
C ARG A 311 5.97 -31.22 -9.96
N ASN A 312 6.42 -31.34 -8.72
CA ASN A 312 6.90 -32.60 -8.15
C ASN A 312 5.71 -33.44 -7.68
N SER A 313 5.19 -34.30 -8.57
CA SER A 313 3.96 -35.06 -8.33
C SER A 313 4.02 -36.05 -7.18
N SER A 314 5.20 -36.55 -6.79
CA SER A 314 5.36 -37.50 -5.68
C SER A 314 5.42 -36.82 -4.29
N LEU A 315 5.69 -35.52 -4.25
CA LEU A 315 5.72 -34.71 -3.02
C LEU A 315 4.48 -33.80 -2.85
N SER A 316 3.55 -33.84 -3.82
CA SER A 316 2.36 -32.98 -3.89
C SER A 316 1.07 -33.71 -3.54
N SER A 317 0.13 -33.00 -2.90
CA SER A 317 -1.19 -33.48 -2.48
C SER A 317 -2.27 -32.42 -2.75
N PRO A 318 -3.57 -32.74 -2.72
CA PRO A 318 -4.64 -31.74 -2.85
C PRO A 318 -4.45 -30.58 -1.85
N GLY A 319 -4.49 -29.34 -2.35
CA GLY A 319 -4.27 -28.11 -1.57
C GLY A 319 -2.80 -27.78 -1.25
N ARG A 320 -1.85 -28.63 -1.65
CA ARG A 320 -0.41 -28.47 -1.36
C ARG A 320 0.44 -29.08 -2.48
N ASP A 321 0.89 -28.25 -3.40
CA ASP A 321 1.89 -28.63 -4.39
C ASP A 321 3.31 -28.39 -3.86
N VAL A 322 4.24 -29.25 -4.29
CA VAL A 322 5.68 -29.00 -4.21
C VAL A 322 6.18 -28.84 -5.64
N ILE A 323 6.95 -27.78 -5.87
CA ILE A 323 7.54 -27.49 -7.18
C ILE A 323 9.07 -27.42 -7.07
N ASP A 324 9.76 -28.01 -8.03
CA ASP A 324 11.20 -27.83 -8.23
C ASP A 324 11.37 -26.69 -9.25
N VAL A 325 12.12 -25.65 -8.89
CA VAL A 325 12.31 -24.43 -9.68
C VAL A 325 13.77 -24.25 -10.02
N SER A 326 14.11 -24.26 -11.31
CA SER A 326 15.47 -24.05 -11.79
C SER A 326 15.73 -22.61 -12.23
N THR A 327 17.02 -22.28 -12.38
CA THR A 327 17.50 -21.01 -12.93
C THR A 327 17.78 -21.09 -14.45
N ASP A 328 17.37 -22.18 -15.10
CA ASP A 328 17.65 -22.43 -16.51
C ASP A 328 16.81 -21.48 -17.39
N GLY A 329 17.48 -20.51 -18.00
CA GLY A 329 16.83 -19.43 -18.76
C GLY A 329 16.81 -18.07 -18.07
N VAL A 330 17.57 -17.88 -16.98
CA VAL A 330 17.95 -16.55 -16.42
C VAL A 330 16.78 -15.66 -15.96
N GLN A 331 15.56 -16.20 -15.85
CA GLN A 331 14.39 -15.46 -15.35
C GLN A 331 14.38 -15.46 -13.81
N SER A 332 14.22 -14.28 -13.20
CA SER A 332 14.09 -14.09 -11.75
C SER A 332 12.70 -14.46 -11.19
N TRP A 333 11.88 -15.08 -12.03
CA TRP A 333 10.48 -15.44 -11.78
C TRP A 333 10.14 -16.76 -12.48
N PHE A 334 9.08 -17.42 -12.04
CA PHE A 334 8.45 -18.56 -12.73
C PHE A 334 6.98 -18.28 -13.05
N GLN A 335 6.40 -19.04 -13.98
CA GLN A 335 4.99 -18.90 -14.35
C GLN A 335 4.11 -19.86 -13.55
N LEU A 336 3.08 -19.33 -12.90
CA LEU A 336 1.99 -20.09 -12.27
C LEU A 336 0.70 -19.82 -13.04
N SER A 337 -0.03 -20.86 -13.43
CA SER A 337 -1.30 -20.78 -14.13
C SER A 337 -2.45 -21.47 -13.42
N ILE A 338 -3.62 -20.86 -13.45
CA ILE A 338 -4.90 -21.54 -13.15
C ILE A 338 -5.46 -22.01 -14.49
N LYS A 339 -5.53 -23.34 -14.67
CA LYS A 339 -6.10 -24.00 -15.87
C LYS A 339 -7.54 -24.49 -15.66
N ALA A 340 -7.99 -24.63 -14.42
CA ALA A 340 -9.39 -24.83 -14.06
C ALA A 340 -9.63 -24.29 -12.64
N THR A 341 -10.85 -23.83 -12.34
CA THR A 341 -11.27 -23.33 -11.02
C THR A 341 -12.78 -23.57 -10.86
N ASP A 342 -13.21 -24.10 -9.71
CA ASP A 342 -14.57 -24.60 -9.45
C ASP A 342 -15.16 -25.45 -10.62
N PRO A 343 -14.45 -26.49 -11.10
CA PRO A 343 -14.90 -27.29 -12.25
C PRO A 343 -16.27 -27.95 -12.01
N ASN A 344 -16.61 -28.21 -10.75
CA ASN A 344 -17.88 -28.81 -10.31
C ASN A 344 -19.02 -27.78 -10.10
N LYS A 345 -18.76 -26.47 -10.27
CA LYS A 345 -19.73 -25.36 -10.16
C LYS A 345 -20.45 -25.33 -8.79
N THR A 346 -19.67 -25.54 -7.74
CA THR A 346 -20.08 -25.64 -6.33
C THR A 346 -19.89 -24.34 -5.54
N GLY A 347 -19.17 -23.36 -6.11
CA GLY A 347 -18.62 -22.21 -5.42
C GLY A 347 -17.24 -22.46 -4.78
N ASN A 348 -16.64 -23.64 -4.93
CA ASN A 348 -15.36 -23.99 -4.31
C ASN A 348 -14.14 -23.67 -5.20
N TYR A 349 -14.06 -22.44 -5.70
CA TYR A 349 -12.99 -21.97 -6.60
C TYR A 349 -11.60 -21.90 -5.93
N LEU A 350 -10.54 -22.00 -6.74
CA LEU A 350 -9.15 -21.87 -6.28
C LEU A 350 -8.89 -20.46 -5.73
N ARG A 351 -8.43 -20.40 -4.47
CA ARG A 351 -8.21 -19.16 -3.72
C ARG A 351 -7.10 -19.34 -2.68
N ASN A 352 -6.72 -18.24 -2.02
CA ASN A 352 -5.70 -18.21 -0.97
C ASN A 352 -4.39 -18.89 -1.40
N ILE A 353 -3.87 -18.55 -2.58
CA ILE A 353 -2.62 -19.13 -3.08
C ILE A 353 -1.45 -18.53 -2.29
N ARG A 354 -0.58 -19.40 -1.75
CA ARG A 354 0.64 -19.05 -1.03
C ARG A 354 1.81 -19.75 -1.70
N VAL A 355 2.81 -19.01 -2.16
CA VAL A 355 4.06 -19.57 -2.72
C VAL A 355 5.18 -19.29 -1.73
N LEU A 356 5.77 -20.37 -1.20
CA LEU A 356 6.78 -20.31 -0.13
C LEU A 356 8.08 -20.96 -0.63
N GLN A 357 9.21 -20.25 -0.51
CA GLN A 357 10.53 -20.85 -0.75
C GLN A 357 10.82 -21.93 0.31
N ALA A 358 11.60 -22.96 -0.04
CA ALA A 358 12.17 -23.85 0.97
C ALA A 358 13.11 -23.06 1.89
N GLY A 359 12.96 -23.25 3.20
CA GLY A 359 13.67 -22.50 4.24
C GLY A 359 12.88 -22.45 5.55
N GLY A 360 13.46 -21.80 6.55
CA GLY A 360 12.88 -21.67 7.88
C GLY A 360 13.40 -20.47 8.66
N VAL A 361 12.74 -20.22 9.79
CA VAL A 361 13.11 -19.20 10.78
C VAL A 361 13.39 -19.88 12.12
N CYS A 362 14.31 -19.31 12.89
CA CYS A 362 14.59 -19.77 14.24
C CYS A 362 13.55 -19.28 15.24
N SER A 363 13.00 -20.18 16.05
CA SER A 363 11.99 -19.87 17.08
C SER A 363 12.46 -18.88 18.15
N SER A 364 13.76 -18.60 18.20
CA SER A 364 14.44 -17.68 19.12
C SER A 364 14.67 -16.27 18.55
N ASP A 365 14.59 -16.10 17.22
CA ASP A 365 14.84 -14.83 16.53
C ASP A 365 14.21 -14.84 15.14
N ALA A 366 13.24 -13.94 14.92
CA ALA A 366 12.52 -13.79 13.65
C ALA A 366 13.40 -13.31 12.47
N ALA A 367 14.59 -12.75 12.73
CA ALA A 367 15.57 -12.35 11.70
C ALA A 367 16.61 -13.46 11.40
N SER A 368 16.62 -14.56 12.15
CA SER A 368 17.54 -15.68 11.94
C SER A 368 16.95 -16.72 10.97
N TYR A 369 17.53 -16.78 9.78
CA TYR A 369 17.26 -17.83 8.79
C TYR A 369 17.88 -19.17 9.23
N CYS A 370 17.18 -20.27 8.97
CA CYS A 370 17.70 -21.62 9.08
C CYS A 370 17.24 -22.49 7.90
N ASP A 371 17.98 -23.55 7.59
CA ASP A 371 17.56 -24.59 6.66
C ASP A 371 16.98 -25.79 7.44
N PRO A 372 15.65 -26.02 7.41
CA PRO A 372 15.03 -27.16 8.09
C PRO A 372 15.31 -28.51 7.41
N SER A 373 15.94 -28.53 6.23
CA SER A 373 16.36 -29.75 5.53
C SER A 373 17.82 -30.15 5.80
N ALA A 374 18.60 -29.29 6.46
CA ALA A 374 19.96 -29.58 6.88
C ALA A 374 19.98 -30.73 7.92
N ALA A 375 21.03 -31.56 7.89
CA ALA A 375 21.17 -32.70 8.81
C ALA A 375 21.31 -32.30 10.30
N SER A 376 21.63 -31.03 10.57
CA SER A 376 21.56 -30.41 11.89
C SER A 376 21.26 -28.91 11.71
N PRO A 377 19.98 -28.49 11.71
CA PRO A 377 19.61 -27.09 11.54
C PRO A 377 20.09 -26.26 12.74
N THR A 378 20.98 -25.30 12.48
CA THR A 378 21.53 -24.42 13.52
C THR A 378 20.66 -23.19 13.72
N CYS A 379 20.40 -22.84 14.98
CA CYS A 379 19.69 -21.63 15.40
C CYS A 379 20.37 -21.03 16.65
N PRO A 380 20.33 -19.69 16.83
CA PRO A 380 20.88 -19.06 18.03
C PRO A 380 20.06 -19.39 19.27
N ASN A 381 20.67 -19.23 20.45
CA ASN A 381 20.01 -19.31 21.76
C ASN A 381 19.20 -20.60 22.00
N TYR A 382 19.63 -21.73 21.40
CA TYR A 382 18.95 -23.03 21.45
C TYR A 382 17.50 -23.04 20.89
N GLY A 383 17.16 -22.09 20.01
CA GLY A 383 15.89 -22.12 19.29
C GLY A 383 15.78 -23.31 18.33
N SER A 384 14.55 -23.67 17.94
CA SER A 384 14.29 -24.68 16.90
C SER A 384 14.10 -24.02 15.53
N CYS A 385 14.48 -24.73 14.46
CA CYS A 385 14.19 -24.29 13.11
C CYS A 385 12.74 -24.64 12.73
N GLN A 386 11.93 -23.62 12.41
CA GLN A 386 10.54 -23.78 11.97
C GLN A 386 10.44 -23.45 10.48
N SER A 387 9.81 -24.31 9.68
CA SER A 387 9.76 -24.09 8.23
C SER A 387 8.84 -22.92 7.86
N PHE A 388 9.11 -22.25 6.73
CA PHE A 388 8.23 -21.17 6.24
C PHE A 388 6.79 -21.65 6.03
N GLU A 389 6.58 -22.91 5.67
CA GLU A 389 5.26 -23.54 5.60
C GLU A 389 4.50 -23.47 6.95
N GLN A 390 5.19 -23.65 8.07
CA GLN A 390 4.61 -23.57 9.41
C GLN A 390 4.36 -22.13 9.89
N VAL A 391 5.21 -21.16 9.51
CA VAL A 391 5.21 -19.81 10.11
C VAL A 391 4.60 -18.70 9.27
N HIS A 392 4.41 -18.87 7.94
CA HIS A 392 4.06 -17.78 7.02
C HIS A 392 2.80 -16.96 7.37
N ALA A 393 1.87 -17.52 8.14
CA ALA A 393 0.66 -16.83 8.61
C ALA A 393 0.90 -15.93 9.84
N ALA A 394 1.92 -16.21 10.65
CA ALA A 394 2.30 -15.45 11.84
C ALA A 394 3.50 -14.52 11.59
N GLN A 395 4.41 -14.91 10.70
CA GLN A 395 5.52 -14.11 10.22
C GLN A 395 5.40 -13.93 8.70
N PRO A 396 4.97 -12.74 8.22
CA PRO A 396 4.86 -12.51 6.77
C PRO A 396 6.20 -12.18 6.11
N PHE A 397 7.21 -11.72 6.86
CA PHE A 397 8.50 -11.25 6.35
C PHE A 397 9.61 -12.30 6.37
N ASP A 398 10.48 -12.29 5.36
CA ASP A 398 11.65 -13.19 5.28
C ASP A 398 12.73 -12.77 6.31
N PRO A 399 13.28 -13.72 7.10
CA PRO A 399 14.34 -13.41 8.07
C PRO A 399 15.55 -12.71 7.45
N ARG A 400 15.92 -13.04 6.21
CA ARG A 400 17.07 -12.46 5.50
C ARG A 400 16.83 -10.98 5.19
N PHE A 401 15.61 -10.62 4.81
CA PHE A 401 15.18 -9.23 4.61
C PHE A 401 15.20 -8.45 5.94
N LEU A 402 14.61 -9.02 7.00
CA LEU A 402 14.59 -8.42 8.34
C LEU A 402 16.00 -8.15 8.88
N ARG A 403 16.93 -9.09 8.73
CA ARG A 403 18.34 -8.96 9.12
C ARG A 403 19.04 -7.81 8.37
N ASN A 404 18.76 -7.63 7.08
CA ASN A 404 19.35 -6.53 6.31
C ASN A 404 18.88 -5.16 6.85
N LEU A 405 17.58 -5.05 7.16
CA LEU A 405 16.97 -3.85 7.76
C LEU A 405 17.21 -3.68 9.27
N ALA A 406 17.80 -4.67 9.95
CA ALA A 406 18.07 -4.58 11.39
C ALA A 406 19.01 -3.41 11.72
N GLY A 407 18.66 -2.63 12.74
CA GLY A 407 19.42 -1.49 13.23
C GLY A 407 19.01 -0.12 12.66
N PHE A 408 18.34 -0.07 11.50
CA PHE A 408 17.84 1.20 10.96
C PHE A 408 16.79 1.84 11.89
N LYS A 409 16.92 3.14 12.15
CA LYS A 409 16.05 3.84 13.12
C LYS A 409 14.61 4.02 12.61
N ALA A 410 14.45 4.14 11.29
CA ALA A 410 13.16 4.23 10.63
C ALA A 410 13.16 3.54 9.26
N VAL A 411 11.97 3.10 8.80
CA VAL A 411 11.75 2.60 7.43
C VAL A 411 10.74 3.49 6.70
N ARG A 412 11.09 3.97 5.50
CA ARG A 412 10.19 4.71 4.59
C ARG A 412 9.54 3.76 3.59
N PHE A 413 8.30 4.06 3.21
CA PHE A 413 7.46 3.19 2.39
C PHE A 413 7.01 3.83 1.07
N MET A 414 7.72 4.85 0.57
CA MET A 414 7.30 5.61 -0.62
C MET A 414 7.18 4.75 -1.88
N ALA A 415 8.20 3.94 -2.17
CA ALA A 415 8.20 3.04 -3.32
C ALA A 415 7.30 1.81 -3.06
N PHE A 416 7.30 1.27 -1.84
CA PHE A 416 6.38 0.23 -1.38
C PHE A 416 4.90 0.60 -1.61
N GLN A 417 4.50 1.82 -1.24
CA GLN A 417 3.15 2.37 -1.43
C GLN A 417 2.91 2.92 -2.85
N ASN A 418 3.87 2.78 -3.78
CA ASN A 418 3.83 3.29 -5.15
C ASN A 418 3.37 4.77 -5.26
N THR A 419 3.79 5.61 -4.31
CA THR A 419 3.20 6.94 -4.09
C THR A 419 3.22 7.84 -5.33
N ASN A 420 4.32 7.83 -6.09
CA ASN A 420 4.50 8.67 -7.29
C ASN A 420 3.46 8.42 -8.40
N ASN A 421 2.90 7.20 -8.45
CA ASN A 421 1.93 6.78 -9.45
C ASN A 421 0.53 6.51 -8.87
N SER A 422 0.35 6.70 -7.56
CA SER A 422 -0.84 6.21 -6.87
C SER A 422 -2.09 7.04 -7.18
N ARG A 423 -3.16 6.36 -7.60
CA ARG A 423 -4.44 6.96 -8.01
C ARG A 423 -5.54 6.83 -6.95
N VAL A 424 -5.21 6.25 -5.80
CA VAL A 424 -6.11 6.01 -4.67
C VAL A 424 -6.70 7.33 -4.16
N GLU A 425 -8.02 7.52 -4.31
CA GLU A 425 -8.78 8.63 -3.74
C GLU A 425 -9.46 8.21 -2.42
N LEU A 426 -10.13 7.05 -2.38
CA LEU A 426 -10.94 6.62 -1.21
C LEU A 426 -10.28 5.51 -0.40
N TRP A 427 -10.57 5.46 0.92
CA TRP A 427 -9.99 4.46 1.85
C TRP A 427 -10.20 2.98 1.44
N ALA A 428 -11.24 2.69 0.67
CA ALA A 428 -11.56 1.34 0.22
C ALA A 428 -10.70 0.85 -0.95
N ASP A 429 -10.06 1.75 -1.68
CA ASP A 429 -9.43 1.44 -2.98
C ASP A 429 -8.05 0.79 -2.76
N ARG A 430 -7.38 1.20 -1.67
CA ARG A 430 -6.07 0.73 -1.24
C ARG A 430 -5.92 -0.79 -1.29
N THR A 431 -4.69 -1.25 -1.42
CA THR A 431 -4.34 -2.66 -1.26
C THR A 431 -4.64 -3.16 0.16
N MET A 432 -5.26 -4.33 0.23
CA MET A 432 -5.60 -5.06 1.46
C MET A 432 -4.61 -6.21 1.68
N PRO A 433 -4.35 -6.64 2.92
CA PRO A 433 -3.48 -7.79 3.19
C PRO A 433 -3.91 -9.06 2.43
N ASP A 434 -5.20 -9.30 2.28
CA ASP A 434 -5.72 -10.50 1.61
C ASP A 434 -5.77 -10.43 0.07
N ASP A 435 -5.48 -9.26 -0.53
CA ASP A 435 -5.44 -9.08 -1.99
C ASP A 435 -4.47 -10.08 -2.65
N VAL A 436 -4.87 -10.63 -3.80
CA VAL A 436 -4.19 -11.72 -4.51
C VAL A 436 -2.69 -11.46 -4.73
N THR A 437 -2.35 -10.23 -5.15
CA THR A 437 -1.00 -9.67 -5.18
C THR A 437 -1.03 -8.22 -4.68
N TRP A 438 0.13 -7.69 -4.30
CA TRP A 438 0.35 -6.30 -3.92
C TRP A 438 1.15 -5.51 -4.97
N VAL A 439 1.51 -6.15 -6.10
CA VAL A 439 1.96 -5.46 -7.31
C VAL A 439 0.73 -4.92 -8.04
N SER A 440 0.75 -3.67 -8.49
CA SER A 440 -0.40 -3.01 -9.14
C SER A 440 0.03 -2.18 -10.35
N ASP A 441 -0.54 -2.51 -11.52
CA ASP A 441 -0.35 -1.80 -12.80
C ASP A 441 -1.08 -0.44 -12.83
N GLN A 442 -1.94 -0.15 -11.84
CA GLN A 442 -2.79 1.05 -11.79
C GLN A 442 -2.51 1.98 -10.59
N GLY A 443 -1.76 1.51 -9.58
CA GLY A 443 -1.12 2.38 -8.58
C GLY A 443 -1.77 2.41 -7.19
N ASP A 444 -1.62 1.34 -6.41
CA ASP A 444 -2.09 1.25 -5.02
C ASP A 444 -0.99 0.88 -4.00
N GLY A 445 0.09 0.24 -4.47
CA GLY A 445 1.22 -0.21 -3.65
C GLY A 445 0.90 -1.36 -2.69
N GLY A 446 1.77 -1.57 -1.69
CA GLY A 446 1.56 -2.57 -0.64
C GLY A 446 0.68 -2.08 0.53
N PRO A 447 0.05 -3.00 1.30
CA PRO A 447 -0.88 -2.63 2.36
C PRO A 447 -0.22 -1.86 3.52
N VAL A 448 -0.93 -0.85 4.03
CA VAL A 448 -0.51 -0.06 5.22
C VAL A 448 -0.28 -0.96 6.44
N GLU A 449 -1.09 -2.01 6.60
CA GLU A 449 -0.93 -3.01 7.67
C GLU A 449 0.46 -3.64 7.66
N MET A 450 1.04 -3.90 6.47
CA MET A 450 2.37 -4.48 6.35
C MET A 450 3.47 -3.44 6.67
N ALA A 451 3.29 -2.17 6.30
CA ALA A 451 4.21 -1.11 6.69
C ALA A 451 4.31 -0.96 8.22
N VAL A 452 3.17 -0.99 8.92
CA VAL A 452 3.13 -0.95 10.40
C VAL A 452 3.68 -2.25 11.01
N ALA A 453 3.35 -3.41 10.45
CA ALA A 453 3.88 -4.69 10.93
C ALA A 453 5.42 -4.75 10.82
N LEU A 454 6.01 -4.28 9.72
CA LEU A 454 7.45 -4.24 9.54
C LEU A 454 8.13 -3.31 10.57
N GLY A 455 7.59 -2.10 10.78
CA GLY A 455 8.10 -1.17 11.78
C GLY A 455 8.06 -1.75 13.20
N ASN A 456 6.95 -2.40 13.56
CA ASN A 456 6.81 -3.11 14.82
C ASN A 456 7.84 -4.25 14.96
N GLN A 457 8.03 -5.07 13.92
CA GLN A 457 8.90 -6.25 13.95
C GLN A 457 10.40 -5.90 13.94
N LEU A 458 10.79 -4.82 13.25
CA LEU A 458 12.16 -4.28 13.28
C LEU A 458 12.43 -3.41 14.52
N ASN A 459 11.42 -3.10 15.34
CA ASN A 459 11.46 -2.07 16.37
C ASN A 459 11.90 -0.69 15.79
N ALA A 460 11.53 -0.40 14.55
CA ALA A 460 11.83 0.85 13.85
C ALA A 460 10.66 1.85 13.96
N ASP A 461 10.95 3.14 13.81
CA ASP A 461 9.88 4.11 13.49
C ASP A 461 9.45 3.91 12.02
N ILE A 462 8.25 4.32 11.64
CA ILE A 462 7.78 4.20 10.24
C ILE A 462 7.67 5.58 9.59
N TRP A 463 7.92 5.67 8.28
CA TRP A 463 7.66 6.85 7.47
C TRP A 463 6.71 6.45 6.35
N VAL A 464 5.48 6.97 6.43
CA VAL A 464 4.39 6.62 5.53
C VAL A 464 4.00 7.80 4.65
N ASN A 465 3.63 7.48 3.42
CA ASN A 465 3.27 8.43 2.39
C ASN A 465 1.75 8.38 2.13
N VAL A 466 1.07 9.51 2.24
CA VAL A 466 -0.34 9.66 1.89
C VAL A 466 -0.44 9.83 0.36
N PRO A 467 -1.27 9.02 -0.36
CA PRO A 467 -1.43 9.16 -1.81
C PRO A 467 -1.86 10.58 -2.21
N THR A 468 -1.37 11.04 -3.36
CA THR A 468 -1.63 12.39 -3.88
C THR A 468 -3.11 12.70 -4.04
N HIS A 469 -3.88 11.71 -4.50
CA HIS A 469 -5.33 11.81 -4.74
C HIS A 469 -6.18 11.65 -3.48
N ALA A 470 -5.60 11.28 -2.33
CA ALA A 470 -6.34 10.86 -1.14
C ALA A 470 -7.30 11.95 -0.59
N ASP A 471 -8.56 11.56 -0.39
CA ASP A 471 -9.54 12.37 0.31
C ASP A 471 -9.30 12.39 1.84
N ASP A 472 -9.95 13.31 2.54
CA ASP A 472 -9.70 13.49 3.98
C ASP A 472 -10.18 12.30 4.83
N ASP A 473 -11.02 11.41 4.25
CA ASP A 473 -11.49 10.18 4.87
C ASP A 473 -10.47 9.06 4.74
N TYR A 474 -9.78 8.95 3.59
CA TYR A 474 -8.57 8.16 3.46
C TYR A 474 -7.56 8.57 4.54
N VAL A 475 -7.30 9.88 4.68
CA VAL A 475 -6.33 10.38 5.68
C VAL A 475 -6.79 10.08 7.11
N ARG A 476 -8.07 10.27 7.45
CA ARG A 476 -8.63 9.94 8.78
C ARG A 476 -8.52 8.46 9.10
N ASN A 477 -8.86 7.58 8.15
CA ASN A 477 -8.79 6.14 8.36
C ASN A 477 -7.34 5.61 8.40
N PHE A 478 -6.44 6.14 7.57
CA PHE A 478 -5.00 5.85 7.61
C PHE A 478 -4.39 6.23 8.96
N ALA A 479 -4.62 7.48 9.42
CA ALA A 479 -4.17 7.95 10.72
C ALA A 479 -4.71 7.05 11.86
N THR A 480 -5.95 6.57 11.74
CA THR A 480 -6.60 5.70 12.73
C THR A 480 -6.01 4.29 12.74
N LEU A 481 -5.79 3.69 11.58
CA LEU A 481 -5.16 2.37 11.46
C LEU A 481 -3.77 2.38 12.10
N VAL A 482 -2.93 3.35 11.76
CA VAL A 482 -1.56 3.46 12.31
C VAL A 482 -1.59 3.77 13.80
N LYS A 483 -2.49 4.65 14.28
CA LYS A 483 -2.65 4.93 15.72
C LYS A 483 -2.94 3.67 16.53
N ASN A 484 -3.79 2.80 15.98
CA ASN A 484 -4.29 1.60 16.67
C ASN A 484 -3.32 0.40 16.57
N THR A 485 -2.38 0.40 15.63
CA THR A 485 -1.52 -0.77 15.34
C THR A 485 -0.02 -0.52 15.53
N LEU A 486 0.47 0.73 15.48
CA LEU A 486 1.88 1.05 15.68
C LEU A 486 2.24 1.04 17.18
N ALA A 487 3.18 0.17 17.56
CA ALA A 487 3.61 -0.06 18.93
C ALA A 487 3.93 1.25 19.67
N ALA A 488 3.45 1.37 20.92
CA ALA A 488 3.38 2.64 21.65
C ALA A 488 4.71 3.41 21.81
N SER A 489 5.84 2.69 21.72
CA SER A 489 7.20 3.26 21.80
C SER A 489 7.74 3.80 20.47
N ARG A 490 7.06 3.58 19.33
CA ARG A 490 7.50 3.99 17.98
C ARG A 490 6.83 5.28 17.52
N LYS A 491 7.53 6.05 16.69
CA LYS A 491 7.03 7.24 15.99
C LYS A 491 6.56 6.91 14.58
N VAL A 492 5.74 7.80 14.01
CA VAL A 492 5.36 7.81 12.60
C VAL A 492 5.72 9.15 11.98
N TYR A 493 6.47 9.12 10.88
CA TYR A 493 6.67 10.25 9.99
C TYR A 493 5.56 10.21 8.94
N VAL A 494 4.92 11.34 8.68
CA VAL A 494 3.77 11.46 7.77
C VAL A 494 4.12 12.49 6.70
N GLU A 495 4.17 12.02 5.46
CA GLU A 495 4.43 12.82 4.26
C GLU A 495 3.20 12.75 3.36
N TYR A 496 2.75 13.88 2.82
CA TYR A 496 1.79 13.89 1.71
C TYR A 496 2.57 13.73 0.39
N SER A 497 2.10 12.87 -0.52
CA SER A 497 2.79 12.58 -1.79
C SER A 497 4.27 12.18 -1.58
N ASN A 498 5.08 12.35 -2.63
CA ASN A 498 6.53 12.44 -2.66
C ASN A 498 6.90 13.50 -3.72
N GLU A 499 8.05 14.17 -3.57
CA GLU A 499 8.61 15.15 -4.52
C GLU A 499 7.62 16.04 -5.31
N ALA A 500 6.66 16.70 -4.64
CA ALA A 500 5.67 17.56 -5.34
C ALA A 500 6.29 18.77 -6.10
N TRP A 501 7.57 19.06 -5.84
CA TRP A 501 8.35 20.01 -6.61
C TRP A 501 8.77 19.47 -7.99
N ASN A 502 8.78 18.14 -8.20
CA ASN A 502 9.30 17.47 -9.38
C ASN A 502 8.18 17.22 -10.42
N GLY A 503 8.31 17.86 -11.59
CA GLY A 503 7.33 17.76 -12.68
C GLY A 503 7.36 16.46 -13.50
N ALA A 504 8.33 15.57 -13.24
CA ALA A 504 8.43 14.29 -13.94
C ALA A 504 7.41 13.24 -13.44
N PHE A 505 6.89 13.40 -12.22
CA PHE A 505 5.91 12.49 -11.63
C PHE A 505 4.47 12.96 -11.88
N SER A 506 3.57 12.02 -12.14
CA SER A 506 2.15 12.30 -12.39
C SER A 506 1.47 13.01 -11.21
N ALA A 507 1.93 12.74 -9.98
CA ALA A 507 1.54 13.47 -8.77
C ALA A 507 1.73 14.99 -8.88
N GLY A 508 2.88 15.46 -9.37
CA GLY A 508 3.18 16.88 -9.53
C GLY A 508 2.24 17.54 -10.54
N SER A 509 2.08 16.92 -11.72
CA SER A 509 1.18 17.38 -12.76
C SER A 509 -0.30 17.37 -12.33
N TRP A 510 -0.72 16.44 -11.47
CA TRP A 510 -2.07 16.46 -10.92
C TRP A 510 -2.27 17.63 -9.95
N MET A 511 -1.35 17.83 -8.99
CA MET A 511 -1.42 18.96 -8.05
C MET A 511 -1.42 20.31 -8.78
N GLU A 512 -0.66 20.43 -9.87
CA GLU A 512 -0.64 21.62 -10.72
C GLU A 512 -2.02 21.95 -11.31
N ASN A 513 -2.70 20.93 -11.86
CA ASN A 513 -4.06 21.09 -12.38
C ASN A 513 -5.04 21.51 -11.28
N GLN A 514 -4.96 20.90 -10.08
CA GLN A 514 -5.80 21.31 -8.95
C GLN A 514 -5.51 22.75 -8.50
N ALA A 515 -4.24 23.14 -8.44
CA ALA A 515 -3.82 24.49 -8.08
C ALA A 515 -4.28 25.55 -9.08
N LEU A 516 -4.23 25.25 -10.38
CA LEU A 516 -4.75 26.11 -11.45
C LEU A 516 -6.28 26.20 -11.41
N THR A 517 -6.99 25.12 -11.05
CA THR A 517 -8.44 25.13 -10.85
C THR A 517 -8.86 25.94 -9.62
N ARG A 518 -8.10 25.87 -8.51
CA ARG A 518 -8.38 26.67 -7.30
C ARG A 518 -8.01 28.14 -7.45
N TRP A 519 -6.87 28.43 -8.07
CA TRP A 519 -6.28 29.77 -8.15
C TRP A 519 -6.05 30.24 -9.60
N PRO A 520 -7.07 30.25 -10.48
CA PRO A 520 -6.88 30.57 -11.90
C PRO A 520 -6.30 31.98 -12.08
N SER A 521 -6.90 32.98 -11.43
CA SER A 521 -6.53 34.40 -11.56
C SER A 521 -5.44 34.89 -10.59
N ALA A 522 -4.86 34.02 -9.76
CA ALA A 522 -3.85 34.42 -8.78
C ALA A 522 -2.50 34.76 -9.45
N GLY A 523 -1.84 35.81 -8.93
CA GLY A 523 -0.53 36.28 -9.41
C GLY A 523 0.65 35.48 -8.89
N ASP A 524 0.79 34.24 -9.33
CA ASP A 524 1.99 33.39 -9.14
C ASP A 524 2.21 32.54 -10.40
N THR A 525 3.45 32.09 -10.58
CA THR A 525 3.85 31.07 -11.54
C THR A 525 3.07 29.75 -11.33
N THR A 526 2.90 28.98 -12.40
CA THR A 526 2.28 27.65 -12.32
C THR A 526 2.99 26.72 -11.32
N PHE A 527 4.33 26.75 -11.30
CA PHE A 527 5.14 25.98 -10.35
C PHE A 527 4.94 26.45 -8.90
N GLY A 528 4.89 27.75 -8.66
CA GLY A 528 4.57 28.30 -7.33
C GLY A 528 3.18 27.88 -6.87
N LYS A 529 2.15 27.94 -7.73
CA LYS A 529 0.80 27.43 -7.41
C LYS A 529 0.82 25.94 -7.04
N ARG A 530 1.57 25.09 -7.77
CA ARG A 530 1.76 23.67 -7.45
C ARG A 530 2.33 23.47 -6.03
N LEU A 531 3.39 24.21 -5.68
CA LEU A 531 4.03 24.15 -4.36
C LEU A 531 3.09 24.62 -3.23
N GLN A 532 2.25 25.63 -3.49
CA GLN A 532 1.27 26.10 -2.51
C GLN A 532 0.10 25.13 -2.32
N TRP A 533 -0.33 24.42 -3.37
CA TRP A 533 -1.31 23.32 -3.24
C TRP A 533 -0.73 22.17 -2.42
N TYR A 534 0.54 21.83 -2.67
CA TYR A 534 1.26 20.84 -1.89
C TYR A 534 1.35 21.22 -0.41
N GLY A 535 1.70 22.48 -0.13
CA GLY A 535 1.70 23.04 1.22
C GLY A 535 0.34 22.91 1.91
N MET A 536 -0.73 23.32 1.22
CA MET A 536 -2.12 23.27 1.71
C MET A 536 -2.57 21.85 2.06
N ARG A 537 -2.38 20.87 1.17
CA ARG A 537 -2.77 19.48 1.45
C ARG A 537 -1.92 18.86 2.56
N THR A 538 -0.63 19.21 2.65
CA THR A 538 0.23 18.79 3.77
C THR A 538 -0.28 19.34 5.11
N ALA A 539 -0.60 20.63 5.18
CA ALA A 539 -1.22 21.26 6.35
C ALA A 539 -2.53 20.56 6.79
N GLN A 540 -3.43 20.30 5.84
CA GLN A 540 -4.71 19.62 6.09
C GLN A 540 -4.50 18.18 6.58
N VAL A 541 -3.57 17.42 5.97
CA VAL A 541 -3.17 16.09 6.45
C VAL A 541 -2.68 16.15 7.89
N CYS A 542 -1.85 17.13 8.25
CA CYS A 542 -1.28 17.25 9.60
C CYS A 542 -2.33 17.57 10.67
N ASP A 543 -3.32 18.41 10.36
CA ASP A 543 -4.44 18.68 11.27
C ASP A 543 -5.36 17.47 11.43
N ILE A 544 -5.61 16.70 10.36
CA ILE A 544 -6.35 15.43 10.43
C ILE A 544 -5.63 14.42 11.33
N TRP A 545 -4.32 14.22 11.12
CA TRP A 545 -3.53 13.31 11.96
C TRP A 545 -3.49 13.78 13.42
N LYS A 546 -3.44 15.09 13.68
CA LYS A 546 -3.56 15.65 15.04
C LYS A 546 -4.92 15.39 15.67
N ALA A 547 -6.01 15.60 14.96
CA ALA A 547 -7.36 15.33 15.44
C ALA A 547 -7.55 13.84 15.78
N VAL A 548 -7.06 12.94 14.92
CA VAL A 548 -7.13 11.49 15.15
C VAL A 548 -6.24 11.04 16.31
N TRP A 549 -5.00 11.53 16.41
CA TRP A 549 -4.05 11.07 17.44
C TRP A 549 -4.26 11.72 18.82
N GLY A 550 -4.78 12.95 18.88
CA GLY A 550 -5.07 13.66 20.12
C GLY A 550 -3.82 13.82 20.99
N THR A 551 -3.89 13.42 22.26
CA THR A 551 -2.77 13.44 23.20
C THR A 551 -1.55 12.64 22.73
N SER A 552 -1.75 11.58 21.94
CA SER A 552 -0.66 10.79 21.36
C SER A 552 0.04 11.45 20.17
N PHE A 553 -0.42 12.62 19.70
CA PHE A 553 0.16 13.30 18.52
C PHE A 553 1.64 13.67 18.69
N GLY A 554 2.20 13.67 19.91
CA GLY A 554 3.66 13.76 20.14
C GLY A 554 4.48 12.66 19.45
N ARG A 555 3.86 11.54 19.04
CA ARG A 555 4.49 10.45 18.26
C ARG A 555 4.48 10.68 16.74
N VAL A 556 3.74 11.66 16.24
CA VAL A 556 3.60 11.97 14.81
C VAL A 556 4.57 13.08 14.41
N ILE A 557 5.39 12.84 13.39
CA ILE A 557 6.27 13.84 12.80
C ILE A 557 5.71 14.18 11.42
N CYS A 558 5.02 15.31 11.31
CA CYS A 558 4.51 15.77 10.02
C CYS A 558 5.62 16.42 9.19
N VAL A 559 5.73 16.02 7.93
CA VAL A 559 6.86 16.32 7.03
C VAL A 559 6.41 17.16 5.84
N MET A 560 7.13 18.25 5.59
CA MET A 560 7.07 19.02 4.33
C MET A 560 8.30 18.68 3.48
N GLY A 561 8.11 18.16 2.27
CA GLY A 561 9.20 17.86 1.33
C GLY A 561 9.62 19.08 0.50
N ALA A 562 10.91 19.19 0.17
CA ALA A 562 11.48 20.27 -0.64
C ALA A 562 12.68 19.81 -1.48
N GLN A 563 13.03 20.60 -2.50
CA GLN A 563 14.17 20.34 -3.38
C GLN A 563 15.48 20.79 -2.71
N ALA A 564 16.44 19.88 -2.50
CA ALA A 564 17.71 20.19 -1.84
C ALA A 564 18.46 21.36 -2.51
N ALA A 565 18.57 21.35 -3.84
CA ALA A 565 19.23 22.38 -4.63
C ALA A 565 18.45 23.72 -4.74
N ASN A 566 17.23 23.83 -4.19
CA ASN A 566 16.40 25.02 -4.35
C ASN A 566 15.55 25.32 -3.10
N THR A 567 16.13 26.08 -2.17
CA THR A 567 15.50 26.50 -0.90
C THR A 567 14.22 27.33 -1.07
N TRP A 568 13.93 27.90 -2.24
CA TRP A 568 12.65 28.58 -2.48
C TRP A 568 11.48 27.58 -2.46
N THR A 569 11.69 26.32 -2.88
CA THR A 569 10.63 25.30 -2.87
C THR A 569 10.12 25.00 -1.46
N ALA A 570 11.03 25.02 -0.47
CA ALA A 570 10.69 24.91 0.95
C ALA A 570 9.85 26.10 1.42
N ARG A 571 10.34 27.33 1.22
CA ARG A 571 9.65 28.56 1.67
C ARG A 571 8.26 28.69 1.04
N GLN A 572 8.14 28.50 -0.27
CA GLN A 572 6.87 28.61 -1.00
C GLN A 572 5.80 27.62 -0.46
N SER A 573 6.21 26.42 -0.07
CA SER A 573 5.31 25.38 0.48
C SER A 573 4.99 25.56 1.97
N LEU A 574 5.90 26.19 2.74
CA LEU A 574 5.73 26.49 4.17
C LEU A 574 4.92 27.77 4.40
N ASP A 575 5.22 28.84 3.66
CA ASP A 575 4.53 30.14 3.73
C ASP A 575 3.13 30.06 3.12
N CYS A 576 2.99 29.37 1.98
CA CYS A 576 1.70 29.01 1.40
C CYS A 576 0.76 30.21 1.05
N PRO A 577 1.26 31.37 0.58
CA PRO A 577 0.58 32.66 0.71
C PRO A 577 -0.83 32.76 0.11
N LEU A 578 -1.15 32.05 -0.98
CA LEU A 578 -2.48 32.01 -1.59
C LEU A 578 -3.50 31.29 -0.70
N TRP A 579 -3.13 30.16 -0.10
CA TRP A 579 -4.00 29.49 0.87
C TRP A 579 -4.02 30.23 2.20
N ALA A 580 -2.90 30.83 2.62
CA ALA A 580 -2.86 31.66 3.82
C ALA A 580 -3.82 32.86 3.71
N ALA A 581 -3.90 33.50 2.54
CA ALA A 581 -4.86 34.58 2.26
C ALA A 581 -6.33 34.11 2.33
N GLU A 582 -6.62 32.86 1.95
CA GLU A 582 -7.95 32.24 2.13
C GLU A 582 -8.22 31.84 3.59
N ASN A 583 -7.17 31.46 4.34
CA ASN A 583 -7.22 30.88 5.68
C ASN A 583 -6.82 31.90 6.79
N GLY A 584 -7.32 33.14 6.67
CA GLY A 584 -7.21 34.16 7.72
C GLY A 584 -5.79 34.70 7.98
N GLY A 585 -4.85 34.49 7.06
CA GLY A 585 -3.43 34.83 7.21
C GLY A 585 -2.55 33.70 7.77
N THR A 586 -3.12 32.52 8.02
CA THR A 586 -2.40 31.38 8.63
C THR A 586 -1.53 30.66 7.58
N SER A 587 -0.21 30.64 7.75
CA SER A 587 0.71 29.96 6.84
C SER A 587 0.69 28.43 7.04
N CYS A 588 0.93 27.65 5.98
CA CYS A 588 0.81 26.19 6.04
C CYS A 588 1.67 25.56 7.15
N VAL A 589 2.89 26.07 7.39
CA VAL A 589 3.78 25.63 8.48
C VAL A 589 3.15 25.66 9.88
N GLN A 590 2.20 26.57 10.14
CA GLN A 590 1.53 26.69 11.43
C GLN A 590 0.56 25.51 11.71
N HIS A 591 0.19 24.74 10.68
CA HIS A 591 -0.64 23.55 10.76
C HIS A 591 0.18 22.30 11.13
N ASN A 592 0.86 22.37 12.28
CA ASN A 592 1.43 21.20 12.98
C ASN A 592 2.53 20.43 12.23
N ILE A 593 3.13 21.02 11.19
CA ILE A 593 4.35 20.54 10.54
C ILE A 593 5.52 20.59 11.53
N ARG A 594 6.41 19.60 11.46
CA ARG A 594 7.49 19.39 12.45
C ARG A 594 8.87 19.15 11.82
N ALA A 595 8.92 18.80 10.55
CA ALA A 595 10.17 18.65 9.82
C ALA A 595 10.07 19.19 8.39
N LEU A 596 11.15 19.84 7.96
CA LEU A 596 11.47 20.08 6.55
C LEU A 596 12.32 18.90 6.07
N ALA A 597 11.94 18.26 4.97
CA ALA A 597 12.66 17.14 4.39
C ALA A 597 13.22 17.47 3.01
N ILE A 598 14.45 17.03 2.73
CA ILE A 598 15.11 17.18 1.43
C ILE A 598 15.71 15.85 0.92
N ALA A 599 16.12 15.81 -0.34
CA ALA A 599 16.91 14.72 -0.93
C ALA A 599 18.35 15.18 -1.24
N PRO A 600 19.29 15.14 -0.27
CA PRO A 600 20.68 15.51 -0.51
C PRO A 600 21.42 14.38 -1.24
N TYR A 601 21.25 14.32 -2.55
CA TYR A 601 22.05 13.47 -3.44
C TYR A 601 23.40 14.12 -3.77
N PHE A 602 24.42 13.30 -4.04
CA PHE A 602 25.70 13.75 -4.60
C PHE A 602 25.96 13.11 -5.98
N GLY A 603 26.52 13.88 -6.91
CA GLY A 603 27.06 13.37 -8.19
C GLY A 603 26.13 13.47 -9.41
N TYR A 604 24.88 13.89 -9.24
CA TYR A 604 23.89 14.01 -10.33
C TYR A 604 24.43 14.71 -11.60
N TYR A 605 25.15 15.82 -11.43
CA TYR A 605 25.67 16.60 -12.55
C TYR A 605 26.66 15.84 -13.44
N ILE A 606 27.35 14.82 -12.91
CA ILE A 606 28.33 14.02 -13.64
C ILE A 606 27.66 13.22 -14.77
N GLY A 607 26.38 12.86 -14.61
CA GLY A 607 25.58 12.15 -15.61
C GLY A 607 24.97 13.00 -16.72
N LEU A 608 25.15 14.33 -16.69
CA LEU A 608 24.46 15.25 -17.61
C LEU A 608 25.07 15.24 -19.03
N PRO A 609 24.25 15.47 -20.10
CA PRO A 609 24.72 15.50 -21.48
C PRO A 609 25.90 16.46 -21.75
N GLU A 610 25.88 17.65 -21.16
CA GLU A 610 26.95 18.66 -21.27
C GLU A 610 28.31 18.17 -20.71
N ASN A 611 28.27 17.22 -19.77
CA ASN A 611 29.44 16.66 -19.09
C ASN A 611 29.91 15.33 -19.72
N GLN A 612 29.11 14.70 -20.58
CA GLN A 612 29.37 13.40 -21.20
C GLN A 612 30.74 13.31 -21.89
N THR A 613 31.20 14.38 -22.55
CA THR A 613 32.51 14.42 -23.25
C THR A 613 33.68 14.18 -22.30
N VAL A 614 33.63 14.72 -21.08
CA VAL A 614 34.69 14.56 -20.07
C VAL A 614 34.62 13.17 -19.46
N VAL A 615 33.42 12.67 -19.13
CA VAL A 615 33.26 11.32 -18.56
C VAL A 615 33.66 10.22 -19.57
N ASN A 616 33.34 10.39 -20.85
CA ASN A 616 33.81 9.51 -21.93
C ASN A 616 35.36 9.46 -22.04
N ALA A 617 36.06 10.54 -21.67
CA ALA A 617 37.53 10.54 -21.61
C ALA A 617 38.07 9.79 -20.39
N TRP A 618 37.27 9.60 -19.34
CA TRP A 618 37.62 8.76 -18.19
C TRP A 618 37.42 7.27 -18.51
N THR A 619 36.35 6.89 -19.21
CA THR A 619 36.04 5.48 -19.50
C THR A 619 37.10 4.74 -20.32
N GLY A 620 38.00 5.47 -20.98
CA GLY A 620 39.18 4.93 -21.68
C GLY A 620 40.45 4.79 -20.83
N GLN A 621 40.41 5.11 -19.53
CA GLN A 621 41.57 4.99 -18.63
C GLN A 621 41.80 3.54 -18.19
N ALA A 622 43.02 3.24 -17.70
CA ALA A 622 43.45 1.88 -17.36
C ALA A 622 42.69 1.23 -16.18
N ASP A 623 42.01 2.02 -15.35
CA ASP A 623 41.12 1.56 -14.27
C ASP A 623 39.62 1.72 -14.61
N GLY A 624 39.29 1.95 -15.88
CA GLY A 624 37.93 2.27 -16.35
C GLY A 624 37.48 3.70 -16.04
N GLY A 625 38.33 4.56 -15.46
CA GLY A 625 38.01 5.95 -15.14
C GLY A 625 37.63 6.19 -13.68
N LEU A 626 37.73 5.16 -12.82
CA LEU A 626 37.34 5.24 -11.41
C LEU A 626 38.17 6.30 -10.66
N ALA A 627 39.46 6.44 -10.95
CA ALA A 627 40.32 7.46 -10.34
C ALA A 627 39.84 8.88 -10.62
N SER A 628 39.53 9.22 -11.88
CA SER A 628 38.97 10.53 -12.23
C SER A 628 37.59 10.75 -11.64
N LEU A 629 36.71 9.75 -11.67
CA LEU A 629 35.37 9.86 -11.08
C LEU A 629 35.43 10.11 -9.55
N PHE A 630 36.26 9.36 -8.81
CA PHE A 630 36.39 9.57 -7.37
C PHE A 630 37.13 10.87 -7.02
N ALA A 631 38.06 11.35 -7.84
CA ALA A 631 38.64 12.68 -7.68
C ALA A 631 37.56 13.77 -7.82
N GLU A 632 36.70 13.67 -8.84
CA GLU A 632 35.58 14.60 -9.03
C GLU A 632 34.54 14.55 -7.89
N LEU A 633 34.26 13.37 -7.35
CA LEU A 633 33.34 13.21 -6.22
C LEU A 633 33.87 13.85 -4.92
N LEU A 634 35.19 13.76 -4.68
CA LEU A 634 35.85 14.14 -3.43
C LEU A 634 36.50 15.54 -3.44
N GLN A 635 36.82 16.08 -4.61
CA GLN A 635 37.62 17.30 -4.79
C GLN A 635 37.09 18.22 -5.91
N GLY A 636 36.44 17.64 -6.92
CA GLY A 636 35.88 18.37 -8.06
C GLY A 636 36.93 18.89 -9.04
N GLY A 637 36.51 19.85 -9.88
CA GLY A 637 37.39 20.60 -10.79
C GLY A 637 37.54 20.01 -12.19
N SER A 638 36.88 18.90 -12.53
CA SER A 638 36.97 18.29 -13.86
C SER A 638 36.09 18.96 -14.91
N PHE A 639 35.10 19.76 -14.50
CA PHE A 639 34.16 20.45 -15.38
C PHE A 639 34.21 21.96 -15.17
N ALA A 640 34.18 22.73 -16.25
CA ALA A 640 34.27 24.20 -16.21
C ALA A 640 33.15 24.88 -15.40
N ASN A 641 31.96 24.25 -15.33
CA ASN A 641 30.80 24.70 -14.56
C ASN A 641 30.47 23.73 -13.40
N GLY A 642 31.42 22.87 -13.00
CA GLY A 642 31.24 21.94 -11.87
C GLY A 642 31.27 22.66 -10.52
N PRO A 643 30.71 22.06 -9.46
CA PRO A 643 30.76 22.63 -8.11
C PRO A 643 32.20 22.65 -7.57
N ALA A 644 32.57 23.76 -6.93
CA ALA A 644 33.85 23.88 -6.24
C ALA A 644 33.91 22.90 -5.05
N GLY A 645 34.96 22.07 -4.99
CA GLY A 645 35.07 20.98 -4.02
C GLY A 645 34.38 19.67 -4.42
N GLY A 646 33.70 19.64 -5.57
CA GLY A 646 33.11 18.43 -6.12
C GLY A 646 31.78 18.03 -5.48
N ALA A 647 31.32 16.83 -5.83
CA ALA A 647 29.95 16.39 -5.57
C ALA A 647 29.55 16.32 -4.09
N LEU A 648 30.47 15.92 -3.21
CA LEU A 648 30.21 15.82 -1.78
C LEU A 648 30.18 17.19 -1.09
N GLU A 649 30.94 18.17 -1.59
CA GLU A 649 30.91 19.55 -1.09
C GLU A 649 29.63 20.27 -1.54
N ASP A 650 29.20 20.10 -2.79
CA ASP A 650 27.91 20.61 -3.29
C ASP A 650 26.74 20.14 -2.42
N ALA A 651 26.63 18.82 -2.22
CA ALA A 651 25.57 18.26 -1.39
C ALA A 651 25.64 18.79 0.06
N ARG A 652 26.85 18.94 0.64
CA ARG A 652 27.02 19.54 1.97
C ARG A 652 26.59 21.01 2.03
N GLN A 653 26.85 21.81 0.99
CA GLN A 653 26.37 23.18 0.90
C GLN A 653 24.84 23.24 0.82
N GLN A 654 24.21 22.36 0.04
CA GLN A 654 22.75 22.23 -0.01
C GLN A 654 22.16 21.81 1.36
N MET A 655 22.81 20.92 2.11
CA MET A 655 22.42 20.59 3.49
C MET A 655 22.44 21.82 4.40
N LEU A 656 23.52 22.62 4.37
CA LEU A 656 23.65 23.83 5.19
C LEU A 656 22.61 24.90 4.83
N GLN A 657 22.35 25.11 3.54
CA GLN A 657 21.34 26.07 3.08
C GLN A 657 19.93 25.68 3.56
N ASN A 658 19.56 24.41 3.43
CA ASN A 658 18.25 23.94 3.92
C ASN A 658 18.21 23.84 5.45
N LYS A 659 19.35 23.68 6.14
CA LYS A 659 19.42 23.78 7.60
C LYS A 659 19.12 25.19 8.09
N ALA A 660 19.58 26.22 7.38
CA ALA A 660 19.22 27.60 7.66
C ALA A 660 17.71 27.84 7.48
N VAL A 661 17.12 27.35 6.37
CA VAL A 661 15.66 27.42 6.14
C VAL A 661 14.90 26.69 7.25
N ALA A 662 15.28 25.47 7.62
CA ALA A 662 14.64 24.74 8.71
C ALA A 662 14.68 25.53 10.04
N ALA A 663 15.78 26.25 10.31
CA ALA A 663 15.90 27.13 11.46
C ALA A 663 15.02 28.40 11.38
N GLU A 664 14.82 29.00 10.20
CA GLU A 664 13.89 30.13 9.97
C GLU A 664 12.46 29.79 10.46
N TYR A 665 12.03 28.54 10.27
CA TYR A 665 10.70 28.05 10.66
C TYR A 665 10.67 27.24 11.98
N GLY A 666 11.79 27.10 12.68
CA GLY A 666 11.88 26.30 13.91
C GLY A 666 11.66 24.78 13.73
N LEU A 667 11.87 24.27 12.51
CA LEU A 667 11.65 22.86 12.13
C LEU A 667 12.93 22.02 12.30
N ALA A 668 12.75 20.71 12.45
CA ALA A 668 13.85 19.77 12.20
C ALA A 668 14.15 19.67 10.70
N LEU A 669 15.42 19.65 10.30
CA LEU A 669 15.81 19.22 8.96
C LEU A 669 15.94 17.68 8.97
N ILE A 670 15.29 16.98 8.06
CA ILE A 670 15.44 15.53 7.83
C ILE A 670 15.71 15.25 6.34
N ALA A 671 16.13 14.04 5.98
CA ALA A 671 16.21 13.61 4.58
C ALA A 671 15.13 12.57 4.29
N TYR A 672 14.36 12.74 3.20
CA TYR A 672 13.35 11.76 2.77
C TYR A 672 13.96 10.62 1.94
N GLU A 673 15.11 10.88 1.32
CA GLU A 673 15.97 9.93 0.61
C GLU A 673 17.34 10.58 0.39
N GLY A 674 18.27 9.87 -0.26
CA GLY A 674 19.55 10.43 -0.68
C GLY A 674 20.66 9.38 -0.77
N GLY A 675 21.85 9.85 -1.15
CA GLY A 675 23.03 9.03 -1.41
C GLY A 675 23.75 9.48 -2.68
N GLN A 676 24.42 8.56 -3.37
CA GLN A 676 25.00 8.81 -4.70
C GLN A 676 23.91 8.92 -5.78
N HIS A 677 24.14 9.71 -6.82
CA HIS A 677 23.30 9.78 -8.03
C HIS A 677 24.17 9.77 -9.29
N LEU A 678 24.83 8.64 -9.54
CA LEU A 678 25.59 8.31 -10.74
C LEU A 678 24.70 7.46 -11.65
N ALA A 679 23.94 8.15 -12.49
CA ALA A 679 23.14 7.58 -13.58
C ALA A 679 23.27 8.51 -14.79
N GLY A 680 23.12 7.99 -16.00
CA GLY A 680 23.04 8.86 -17.19
C GLY A 680 21.76 9.70 -17.16
N VAL A 681 21.81 10.94 -17.68
CA VAL A 681 20.63 11.80 -17.83
C VAL A 681 20.35 12.03 -19.32
N GLY A 682 19.08 11.90 -19.72
CA GLY A 682 18.68 12.00 -21.12
C GLY A 682 19.39 10.95 -21.99
N ALA A 683 19.99 11.37 -23.10
CA ALA A 683 20.71 10.48 -24.01
C ALA A 683 21.94 9.77 -23.39
N VAL A 684 22.45 10.23 -22.24
CA VAL A 684 23.58 9.57 -21.55
C VAL A 684 23.16 8.23 -20.94
N VAL A 685 21.87 7.98 -20.71
CA VAL A 685 21.35 6.69 -20.22
C VAL A 685 21.75 5.52 -21.12
N ASP A 686 21.77 5.73 -22.45
CA ASP A 686 22.10 4.69 -23.43
C ASP A 686 23.60 4.59 -23.73
N ASN A 687 24.44 5.31 -22.97
CA ASN A 687 25.90 5.23 -23.08
C ASN A 687 26.45 4.12 -22.15
N ASN A 688 26.63 2.92 -22.71
CA ASN A 688 27.12 1.76 -21.96
C ASN A 688 28.43 2.02 -21.23
N ALA A 689 29.42 2.70 -21.85
CA ALA A 689 30.72 2.93 -21.21
C ALA A 689 30.62 3.79 -19.93
N VAL A 690 29.78 4.83 -19.95
CA VAL A 690 29.50 5.67 -18.77
C VAL A 690 28.67 4.91 -17.73
N THR A 691 27.71 4.09 -18.18
CA THR A 691 26.97 3.17 -17.31
C THR A 691 27.93 2.24 -16.57
N ASP A 692 28.80 1.52 -17.28
CA ASP A 692 29.72 0.54 -16.73
C ASP A 692 30.66 1.16 -15.68
N LEU A 693 31.17 2.38 -15.93
CA LEU A 693 31.92 3.17 -14.94
C LEU A 693 31.08 3.48 -13.69
N PHE A 694 29.84 3.94 -13.84
CA PHE A 694 28.96 4.24 -12.70
C PHE A 694 28.57 2.97 -11.90
N LEU A 695 28.39 1.83 -12.57
CA LEU A 695 28.10 0.56 -11.90
C LEU A 695 29.34 0.02 -11.17
N ALA A 696 30.52 0.12 -11.80
CA ALA A 696 31.80 -0.24 -11.19
C ALA A 696 32.09 0.63 -9.95
N ALA A 697 31.85 1.95 -10.04
CA ALA A 697 32.03 2.87 -8.93
C ALA A 697 31.16 2.51 -7.71
N ASN A 698 29.92 2.05 -7.92
CA ASN A 698 29.04 1.60 -6.84
C ASN A 698 29.47 0.27 -6.19
N ARG A 699 30.43 -0.46 -6.78
CA ARG A 699 31.05 -1.68 -6.24
C ARG A 699 32.48 -1.44 -5.73
N ASP A 700 33.03 -0.24 -5.89
CA ASP A 700 34.35 0.15 -5.38
C ASP A 700 34.31 0.57 -3.91
N SER A 701 35.35 0.24 -3.13
CA SER A 701 35.44 0.57 -1.70
C SER A 701 35.43 2.08 -1.42
N ARG A 702 35.89 2.90 -2.37
CA ARG A 702 35.84 4.38 -2.29
C ARG A 702 34.41 4.91 -2.21
N MET A 703 33.40 4.18 -2.71
CA MET A 703 31.99 4.57 -2.55
C MET A 703 31.52 4.44 -1.10
N GLY A 704 32.02 3.45 -0.35
CA GLY A 704 31.77 3.34 1.09
C GLY A 704 32.33 4.53 1.86
N ALA A 705 33.55 4.97 1.50
CA ALA A 705 34.15 6.18 2.07
C ALA A 705 33.36 7.46 1.73
N ALA A 706 32.89 7.59 0.48
CA ALA A 706 32.03 8.71 0.07
C ALA A 706 30.71 8.75 0.85
N TYR A 707 30.05 7.61 1.04
CA TYR A 707 28.84 7.51 1.88
C TYR A 707 29.12 7.88 3.35
N ALA A 708 30.22 7.40 3.93
CA ALA A 708 30.61 7.76 5.29
C ALA A 708 30.89 9.26 5.44
N GLN A 709 31.60 9.88 4.49
CA GLN A 709 31.82 11.33 4.45
C GLN A 709 30.51 12.12 4.35
N HIS A 710 29.60 11.70 3.47
CA HIS A 710 28.30 12.34 3.26
C HIS A 710 27.40 12.30 4.50
N LEU A 711 27.29 11.14 5.16
CA LEU A 711 26.48 10.96 6.37
C LEU A 711 27.08 11.67 7.60
N ASN A 712 28.42 11.71 7.70
CA ASN A 712 29.10 12.53 8.71
C ASN A 712 28.89 14.04 8.46
N ALA A 713 28.92 14.49 7.20
CA ALA A 713 28.66 15.88 6.83
C ALA A 713 27.21 16.30 7.16
N TRP A 714 26.24 15.42 6.94
CA TRP A 714 24.85 15.60 7.38
C TRP A 714 24.73 15.77 8.91
N SER A 715 25.41 14.90 9.66
CA SER A 715 25.41 14.97 11.13
C SER A 715 26.11 16.25 11.64
N ALA A 716 27.19 16.68 10.99
CA ALA A 716 27.88 17.93 11.29
C ALA A 716 27.03 19.18 10.93
N ALA A 717 26.17 19.10 9.91
CA ALA A 717 25.17 20.13 9.62
C ALA A 717 24.00 20.15 10.64
N GLY A 718 23.98 19.25 11.62
CA GLY A 718 22.89 19.13 12.60
C GLY A 718 21.58 18.64 11.95
N GLY A 719 21.68 17.78 10.93
CA GLY A 719 20.54 17.09 10.35
C GLY A 719 19.95 16.03 11.29
N GLY A 720 18.63 15.82 11.20
CA GLY A 720 17.90 14.80 11.95
C GLY A 720 18.00 13.42 11.29
N LEU A 721 16.86 12.73 11.18
CA LEU A 721 16.77 11.46 10.45
C LEU A 721 17.29 11.62 9.01
N TYR A 722 18.27 10.81 8.62
CA TYR A 722 18.67 10.68 7.22
C TYR A 722 18.07 9.38 6.66
N ASN A 723 17.09 9.47 5.76
CA ASN A 723 16.59 8.30 5.05
C ASN A 723 17.40 8.04 3.77
N LEU A 724 17.81 6.79 3.52
CA LEU A 724 18.53 6.36 2.31
C LEU A 724 17.56 5.83 1.24
N TRP A 725 17.91 5.97 -0.05
CA TRP A 725 16.97 5.79 -1.18
C TRP A 725 16.22 4.46 -1.26
N ASN A 726 16.88 3.31 -1.10
CA ASN A 726 16.29 1.94 -1.11
C ASN A 726 17.25 0.94 -0.46
N SER A 727 16.72 -0.13 0.14
CA SER A 727 17.52 -1.16 0.82
C SER A 727 18.18 -2.14 -0.15
N VAL A 728 17.41 -2.69 -1.10
CA VAL A 728 17.89 -3.66 -2.11
C VAL A 728 17.36 -3.29 -3.49
N GLU A 729 18.24 -3.04 -4.46
CA GLU A 729 17.87 -2.69 -5.84
C GLU A 729 19.01 -3.06 -6.83
N PRO A 730 18.75 -3.82 -7.91
CA PRO A 730 19.79 -4.21 -8.87
C PRO A 730 20.39 -3.00 -9.61
N TYR A 731 21.71 -3.01 -9.81
CA TYR A 731 22.39 -1.91 -10.49
C TYR A 731 22.18 -1.99 -12.02
N SER A 732 21.79 -0.88 -12.64
CA SER A 732 21.48 -0.80 -14.08
C SER A 732 21.74 0.60 -14.64
N LYS A 733 21.58 0.78 -15.97
CA LYS A 733 21.67 2.11 -16.62
C LYS A 733 20.67 3.15 -16.06
N TRP A 734 19.59 2.69 -15.44
CA TRP A 734 18.58 3.54 -14.79
C TRP A 734 19.01 4.03 -13.41
N GLY A 735 20.06 3.44 -12.83
CA GLY A 735 20.61 3.81 -11.52
C GLY A 735 21.18 2.64 -10.74
N ALA A 736 21.89 2.96 -9.66
CA ALA A 736 22.60 2.01 -8.82
C ALA A 736 22.49 2.39 -7.33
N TRP A 737 21.31 2.80 -6.88
CA TRP A 737 21.14 3.42 -5.56
C TRP A 737 21.14 2.43 -4.39
N GLY A 738 20.39 1.31 -4.50
CA GLY A 738 20.19 0.33 -3.43
C GLY A 738 21.47 -0.08 -2.70
N LEU A 739 21.40 -0.26 -1.39
CA LEU A 739 22.60 -0.59 -0.59
C LEU A 739 23.18 -1.97 -0.97
N LEU A 740 22.30 -2.90 -1.35
CA LEU A 740 22.61 -4.22 -1.91
C LEU A 740 21.90 -4.39 -3.26
N GLU A 741 22.36 -5.32 -4.10
CA GLU A 741 21.75 -5.64 -5.40
C GLU A 741 20.70 -6.76 -5.31
N TYR A 742 20.78 -7.62 -4.29
CA TYR A 742 19.82 -8.68 -3.99
C TYR A 742 19.80 -9.03 -2.49
N ARG A 743 18.65 -9.52 -1.99
CA ARG A 743 18.38 -9.78 -0.56
C ARG A 743 19.45 -10.64 0.15
N ASP A 744 19.98 -11.64 -0.55
CA ASP A 744 20.89 -12.63 0.02
C ASP A 744 22.37 -12.21 -0.12
N GLN A 745 22.66 -10.98 -0.59
CA GLN A 745 24.00 -10.40 -0.64
C GLN A 745 24.47 -10.00 0.78
N GLY A 746 25.62 -10.53 1.21
CA GLY A 746 26.12 -10.32 2.58
C GLY A 746 26.90 -9.02 2.83
N THR A 747 27.44 -8.38 1.78
CA THR A 747 28.32 -7.19 1.87
C THR A 747 28.23 -6.36 0.59
N ALA A 748 28.34 -5.04 0.74
CA ALA A 748 28.58 -4.09 -0.35
C ALA A 748 29.19 -2.79 0.22
N PRO A 749 30.05 -2.05 -0.51
CA PRO A 749 30.72 -0.85 0.03
C PRO A 749 29.78 0.18 0.68
N LYS A 750 28.60 0.40 0.10
CA LYS A 750 27.57 1.30 0.64
C LYS A 750 26.87 0.70 1.87
N TYR A 751 26.49 -0.58 1.82
CA TYR A 751 25.82 -1.27 2.93
C TYR A 751 26.74 -1.32 4.15
N ASP A 752 27.98 -1.75 3.98
CA ASP A 752 28.95 -1.94 5.06
C ASP A 752 29.28 -0.60 5.75
N ALA A 753 29.43 0.49 4.97
CA ALA A 753 29.63 1.85 5.48
C ALA A 753 28.40 2.40 6.25
N VAL A 754 27.19 2.00 5.87
CA VAL A 754 25.97 2.38 6.61
C VAL A 754 25.79 1.55 7.87
N LYS A 755 26.08 0.24 7.83
CA LYS A 755 25.94 -0.65 9.00
C LYS A 755 26.99 -0.39 10.08
N SER A 756 28.17 0.13 9.73
CA SER A 756 29.15 0.60 10.72
C SER A 756 28.67 1.87 11.47
N ILE A 757 28.02 2.82 10.78
CA ILE A 757 27.40 4.00 11.41
C ILE A 757 26.22 3.61 12.31
N LEU A 758 25.47 2.55 11.96
CA LEU A 758 24.38 2.01 12.78
C LEU A 758 24.84 1.19 14.00
N SER A 759 26.13 0.86 14.10
CA SER A 759 26.69 -0.01 15.14
C SER A 759 27.90 0.63 15.86
N PRO A 760 27.74 1.83 16.47
CA PRO A 760 28.83 2.62 17.06
C PRO A 760 29.36 2.08 18.40
#